data_AF-A0A2U3LCN2-F1
#
_entry.id   AF-A0A2U3LCN2-F1
#
_cell.length_a   1.000
_cell.length_b   1.000
_cell.length_c   1.000
_cell.angle_alpha   90.00
_cell.angle_beta   90.00
_cell.angle_gamma   90.00
#
_symmetry.space_group_name_H-M   'P 1'
#
loop_
_entity.id
_entity.type
_entity.pdbx_description
1 polymer ?
#
loop_
_entity_poly.entity_id
_entity_poly.type
_entity_poly.pdbx_seq_one_letter_code
_entity_poly.pdbx_strand_id
1 'polypeptide(L)'
;MAVTRSKAVERAEIRRLPRERAVWRRAELAWILASALAVSIGLYLVYSAKSQGLAAIEQDLTAKKLLNLNDVSAREDLLPALQTLFPDAAERELAARKIYFVSGSLSNVGAVARIRVTAEDLGTGRGLKNFRDRLGTRESEALLTGDQLREWKPTVVVRRPAQFRRAFFLWAVLFLAAFFVVHAWWGLRGFEGDQSLLPAVLLLTGVGLVLMVSLRDPVRDNMLFVDFAQGVAGGCLLLAALSAVDFERLAGKLSYVPLLASFGLSALLILFGHGPGTSDAKVNLLGFQPVEIIRLLLVFFLAGYFGSRWDVLRHARETRSSLAALTRRFDIPPVEYTLPALVSVALSLVFFFLQKDMGPALIFACLFLTLYGVARGGALVPLAGLSLVVLGFVFGYFAGVPHTVGERVSMWLSPWDNLIHGGDQLAHSLWAFSTGGISGTGIGLGDPQLVPAAHTDLILSALGEEWGFLGVAAVFALFALIVYRALRIAERARTDYESFLAAGLAAATALQILLISGGALGVLPLSGVVTPFLSYGRTAMLANFAVIAILVSISARAPSGPASARAASARAAFGHTGSGNAGAASARDRGLAAGPTSSRTLAVIFALAGAVVLAKAAYVQVVRGAAVVGEGTLVVQADGARRYQYNPRLQLIMAEIPKGTIYDRNGLPLATSDWSLLEQHRADYQALGIDIDRACPRTESRHYPFGGLTLDLLGDLRTRIRWGASNTSYVERDSARRLRGYDDRPTLVDVQNPKTGKTERVIRYDYRELVPLLRYRYDPQNPAVRRVLDRPRDVRMSIDARLQVKVAEILRNQLQQAKQDKGAAVVMDPATGDLLAAVSFPLPVMNPDGPPPDQPADLPFLDRARYGLYPPGSTFKVVTAMAALRKDPSLVHKTYECIRLPDGRVGNFIKGSNRPIRDDIQDQAPHGTVDMQRGIVVSCNAYFAQLGTYDVGAQPLWDTANALGIVTASPNTAAQLKKSLPQSSYGQGQVVASPFQMARVAATVANGGAMPQGRWLTDETNTRTTTAETVLAPDAAQTLAKFMREVVTSGTGRRAAVAGVAVAGKTGTAELADGPSHAWFIGYAPYGPAARRIAFSVLVENGVYGGTAAAPAGAEIVNAALKLGLVQP
;
A
#
# COMPACT_ATOMS: atom_id res chain seq x y z
N MET A 1 -33.66 -70.67 -70.19
CA MET A 1 -32.62 -70.72 -69.15
C MET A 1 -32.35 -69.30 -68.65
N ALA A 2 -32.23 -69.16 -67.33
CA ALA A 2 -32.51 -67.95 -66.57
C ALA A 2 -31.37 -66.93 -66.51
N VAL A 3 -31.73 -65.65 -66.65
CA VAL A 3 -30.91 -64.47 -66.34
C VAL A 3 -30.88 -64.29 -64.82
N THR A 4 -29.71 -64.43 -64.20
CA THR A 4 -29.51 -64.26 -62.76
C THR A 4 -29.41 -62.77 -62.37
N ARG A 5 -30.20 -62.42 -61.36
CA ARG A 5 -30.49 -61.11 -60.72
C ARG A 5 -29.30 -60.36 -60.09
N SER A 6 -28.06 -60.54 -60.55
CA SER A 6 -26.90 -59.92 -59.87
C SER A 6 -26.48 -58.55 -60.45
N LYS A 7 -26.81 -58.23 -61.72
CA LYS A 7 -26.33 -56.98 -62.36
C LYS A 7 -27.33 -55.83 -62.42
N ALA A 8 -28.56 -56.03 -61.93
CA ALA A 8 -29.58 -54.99 -61.87
C ALA A 8 -29.58 -54.20 -60.54
N VAL A 9 -29.02 -54.77 -59.46
CA VAL A 9 -28.91 -54.09 -58.16
C VAL A 9 -27.74 -53.11 -58.15
N GLU A 10 -26.63 -53.46 -58.81
CA GLU A 10 -25.41 -52.64 -58.85
C GLU A 10 -25.54 -51.37 -59.73
N ARG A 11 -26.52 -51.33 -60.64
CA ARG A 11 -26.84 -50.14 -61.46
C ARG A 11 -27.99 -49.29 -60.92
N ALA A 12 -28.72 -49.76 -59.90
CA ALA A 12 -29.80 -49.00 -59.26
C ALA A 12 -29.32 -48.18 -58.04
N GLU A 13 -28.16 -48.49 -57.45
CA GLU A 13 -27.58 -47.74 -56.32
C GLU A 13 -26.74 -46.52 -56.74
N ILE A 14 -26.36 -46.39 -58.01
CA ILE A 14 -25.53 -45.28 -58.51
C ILE A 14 -26.32 -43.98 -58.76
N ARG A 15 -27.65 -43.98 -58.53
CA ARG A 15 -28.53 -42.81 -58.83
C ARG A 15 -29.30 -42.23 -57.64
N ARG A 16 -28.77 -42.37 -56.42
CA ARG A 16 -29.16 -41.53 -55.27
C ARG A 16 -27.92 -41.15 -54.46
N LEU A 17 -27.07 -40.29 -55.02
CA LEU A 17 -26.29 -39.39 -54.16
C LEU A 17 -27.31 -38.45 -53.52
N PRO A 18 -27.56 -38.50 -52.20
CA PRO A 18 -28.17 -37.35 -51.56
C PRO A 18 -27.14 -36.23 -51.75
N ARG A 19 -27.50 -35.16 -52.46
CA ARG A 19 -26.85 -33.86 -52.22
C ARG A 19 -26.85 -33.70 -50.70
N GLU A 20 -25.67 -33.70 -50.09
CA GLU A 20 -25.47 -33.45 -48.66
C GLU A 20 -26.20 -32.14 -48.33
N ARG A 21 -27.44 -32.25 -47.85
CA ARG A 21 -28.20 -31.08 -47.41
C ARG A 21 -27.51 -30.61 -46.15
N ALA A 22 -26.99 -29.39 -46.18
CA ALA A 22 -26.39 -28.73 -45.03
C ALA A 22 -27.28 -28.93 -43.79
N VAL A 23 -26.82 -29.74 -42.83
CA VAL A 23 -27.46 -29.87 -41.52
C VAL A 23 -27.08 -28.63 -40.74
N TRP A 24 -27.89 -27.58 -40.84
CA TRP A 24 -27.63 -26.33 -40.14
C TRP A 24 -27.54 -26.58 -38.62
N ARG A 25 -26.40 -26.24 -38.02
CA ARG A 25 -26.07 -26.38 -36.59
C ARG A 25 -26.87 -25.37 -35.75
N ARG A 26 -28.22 -25.49 -35.74
CA ARG A 26 -29.16 -24.52 -35.15
C ARG A 26 -28.95 -24.30 -33.65
N ALA A 27 -28.64 -25.36 -32.89
CA ALA A 27 -28.38 -25.24 -31.45
C ALA A 27 -27.06 -24.51 -31.18
N GLU A 28 -26.01 -24.83 -31.93
CA GLU A 28 -24.75 -24.08 -31.87
C GLU A 28 -24.95 -22.60 -32.21
N LEU A 29 -25.69 -22.27 -33.28
CA LEU A 29 -25.95 -20.89 -33.67
C LEU A 29 -26.66 -20.12 -32.54
N ALA A 30 -27.70 -20.72 -31.93
CA ALA A 30 -28.40 -20.12 -30.80
C ALA A 30 -27.48 -19.86 -29.61
N TRP A 31 -26.60 -20.82 -29.26
CA TRP A 31 -25.64 -20.64 -28.18
C TRP A 31 -24.53 -19.64 -28.52
N ILE A 32 -24.01 -19.61 -29.74
CA ILE A 32 -23.03 -18.60 -30.18
C ILE A 32 -23.64 -17.21 -30.12
N LEU A 33 -24.90 -17.03 -30.56
CA LEU A 33 -25.58 -15.75 -30.48
C LEU A 33 -25.77 -15.31 -29.00
N ALA A 34 -26.18 -16.21 -28.13
CA ALA A 34 -26.31 -15.93 -26.70
C ALA A 34 -24.94 -15.58 -26.05
N SER A 35 -23.90 -16.36 -26.38
CA SER A 35 -22.53 -16.09 -25.91
C SER A 35 -22.00 -14.76 -26.44
N ALA A 36 -22.21 -14.46 -27.72
CA ALA A 36 -21.79 -13.20 -28.33
C ALA A 36 -22.51 -12.00 -27.70
N LEU A 37 -23.80 -12.13 -27.38
CA LEU A 37 -24.55 -11.11 -26.65
C LEU A 37 -23.97 -10.87 -25.26
N ALA A 38 -23.71 -11.94 -24.49
CA ALA A 38 -23.12 -11.84 -23.15
C ALA A 38 -21.73 -11.18 -23.19
N VAL A 39 -20.87 -11.56 -24.14
CA VAL A 39 -19.55 -10.94 -24.33
C VAL A 39 -19.68 -9.48 -24.76
N SER A 40 -20.63 -9.16 -25.65
CA SER A 40 -20.87 -7.78 -26.09
C SER A 40 -21.33 -6.89 -24.93
N ILE A 41 -22.16 -7.40 -24.02
CA ILE A 41 -22.55 -6.70 -22.79
C ILE A 41 -21.31 -6.45 -21.92
N GLY A 42 -20.46 -7.46 -21.70
CA GLY A 42 -19.22 -7.30 -20.94
C GLY A 42 -18.27 -6.28 -21.57
N LEU A 43 -18.11 -6.29 -22.90
CA LEU A 43 -17.30 -5.34 -23.65
C LEU A 43 -17.87 -3.92 -23.56
N TYR A 44 -19.19 -3.77 -23.63
CA TYR A 44 -19.85 -2.48 -23.44
C TYR A 44 -19.58 -1.92 -22.03
N LEU A 45 -19.72 -2.75 -20.99
CA LEU A 45 -19.51 -2.33 -19.61
C LEU A 45 -18.05 -1.90 -19.36
N VAL A 46 -17.07 -2.69 -19.80
CA VAL A 46 -15.65 -2.31 -19.63
C VAL A 46 -15.28 -1.08 -20.46
N TYR A 47 -15.81 -0.94 -21.66
CA TYR A 47 -15.61 0.26 -22.48
C TYR A 47 -16.18 1.50 -21.80
N SER A 48 -17.42 1.41 -21.31
CA SER A 48 -18.09 2.47 -20.57
C SER A 48 -17.22 2.92 -19.39
N ALA A 49 -16.76 1.96 -18.56
CA ALA A 49 -15.88 2.23 -17.42
C ALA A 49 -14.56 2.92 -17.84
N LYS A 50 -13.85 2.39 -18.86
CA LYS A 50 -12.58 2.97 -19.33
C LYS A 50 -12.72 4.28 -20.10
N SER A 51 -13.93 4.62 -20.53
CA SER A 51 -14.20 5.85 -21.30
C SER A 51 -14.49 7.09 -20.45
N GLN A 52 -14.82 6.92 -19.15
CA GLN A 52 -15.29 8.01 -18.27
C GLN A 52 -14.34 9.21 -18.21
N GLY A 53 -13.01 8.98 -18.21
CA GLY A 53 -12.00 10.05 -18.14
C GLY A 53 -11.42 10.51 -19.47
N LEU A 54 -11.80 9.89 -20.60
CA LEU A 54 -11.14 10.13 -21.88
C LEU A 54 -11.42 11.52 -22.46
N ALA A 55 -12.58 12.12 -22.17
CA ALA A 55 -12.92 13.46 -22.63
C ALA A 55 -12.05 14.53 -21.94
N ALA A 56 -11.81 14.39 -20.64
CA ALA A 56 -10.92 15.28 -19.89
C ALA A 56 -9.47 15.19 -20.39
N ILE A 57 -8.99 13.98 -20.68
CA ILE A 57 -7.65 13.78 -21.26
C ILE A 57 -7.51 14.49 -22.61
N GLU A 58 -8.53 14.41 -23.49
CA GLU A 58 -8.50 15.12 -24.78
C GLU A 58 -8.49 16.66 -24.59
N GLN A 59 -9.25 17.16 -23.62
CA GLN A 59 -9.24 18.59 -23.26
C GLN A 59 -7.86 19.02 -22.74
N ASP A 60 -7.25 18.24 -21.85
CA ASP A 60 -5.94 18.54 -21.28
C ASP A 60 -4.81 18.44 -22.30
N LEU A 61 -4.89 17.52 -23.26
CA LEU A 61 -3.97 17.46 -24.40
C LEU A 61 -4.11 18.70 -25.29
N THR A 62 -5.36 19.13 -25.55
CA THR A 62 -5.63 20.34 -26.36
C THR A 62 -5.16 21.60 -25.65
N ALA A 63 -5.32 21.66 -24.33
CA ALA A 63 -4.85 22.74 -23.46
C ALA A 63 -3.34 22.69 -23.17
N LYS A 64 -2.59 21.73 -23.75
CA LYS A 64 -1.16 21.48 -23.49
C LYS A 64 -0.81 21.28 -22.00
N LYS A 65 -1.77 20.81 -21.20
CA LYS A 65 -1.56 20.40 -19.81
C LYS A 65 -1.01 18.98 -19.71
N LEU A 66 -1.38 18.13 -20.66
CA LEU A 66 -0.81 16.79 -20.85
C LEU A 66 0.06 16.77 -22.11
N LEU A 67 1.11 15.97 -22.07
CA LEU A 67 2.00 15.78 -23.21
C LEU A 67 1.81 14.38 -23.81
N ASN A 68 1.61 14.32 -25.12
CA ASN A 68 1.68 13.06 -25.86
C ASN A 68 3.10 12.84 -26.38
N LEU A 69 3.80 11.85 -25.82
CA LEU A 69 5.19 11.52 -26.17
C LEU A 69 5.36 11.12 -27.64
N ASN A 70 4.32 10.68 -28.34
CA ASN A 70 4.41 10.36 -29.76
C ASN A 70 4.10 11.55 -30.69
N ASP A 71 3.61 12.67 -30.15
CA ASP A 71 3.32 13.89 -30.91
C ASP A 71 4.40 14.98 -30.67
N VAL A 72 5.49 14.67 -29.95
CA VAL A 72 6.57 15.61 -29.62
C VAL A 72 7.36 15.98 -30.87
N SER A 73 7.38 17.27 -31.22
CA SER A 73 8.09 17.79 -32.41
C SER A 73 9.48 18.32 -32.11
N ALA A 74 9.73 18.75 -30.87
CA ALA A 74 10.99 19.31 -30.44
C ALA A 74 11.31 18.84 -29.01
N ARG A 75 12.59 18.71 -28.66
CA ARG A 75 13.00 18.30 -27.30
C ARG A 75 12.57 19.33 -26.25
N GLU A 76 12.45 20.59 -26.65
CA GLU A 76 12.05 21.72 -25.80
C GLU A 76 10.61 21.55 -25.27
N ASP A 77 9.77 20.81 -26.00
CA ASP A 77 8.39 20.49 -25.59
C ASP A 77 8.35 19.58 -24.34
N LEU A 78 9.43 18.85 -24.04
CA LEU A 78 9.55 17.98 -22.87
C LEU A 78 9.99 18.73 -21.60
N LEU A 79 10.60 19.90 -21.74
CA LEU A 79 11.20 20.62 -20.61
C LEU A 79 10.18 21.01 -19.52
N PRO A 80 8.97 21.50 -19.82
CA PRO A 80 7.97 21.79 -18.79
C PRO A 80 7.54 20.53 -18.02
N ALA A 81 7.36 19.41 -18.71
CA ALA A 81 6.90 18.15 -18.12
C ALA A 81 7.99 17.47 -17.27
N LEU A 82 9.27 17.81 -17.47
CA LEU A 82 10.41 17.27 -16.72
C LEU A 82 10.88 18.19 -15.60
N GLN A 83 10.35 19.41 -15.50
CA GLN A 83 10.81 20.42 -14.55
C GLN A 83 10.70 19.99 -13.09
N THR A 84 9.64 19.25 -12.74
CA THR A 84 9.42 18.72 -11.40
C THR A 84 10.36 17.58 -11.06
N LEU A 85 10.75 16.76 -12.05
CA LEU A 85 11.62 15.60 -11.85
C LEU A 85 13.10 15.97 -11.82
N PHE A 86 13.49 16.99 -12.59
CA PHE A 86 14.87 17.44 -12.78
C PHE A 86 14.95 18.96 -12.55
N PRO A 87 15.17 19.40 -11.29
CA PRO A 87 15.36 20.81 -10.98
C PRO A 87 16.57 21.41 -11.69
N ASP A 88 17.67 20.64 -11.81
CA ASP A 88 18.86 21.05 -12.54
C ASP A 88 18.60 21.12 -14.05
N ALA A 89 18.92 22.27 -14.66
CA ALA A 89 18.65 22.52 -16.07
C ALA A 89 19.43 21.60 -17.01
N ALA A 90 20.67 21.22 -16.66
CA ALA A 90 21.48 20.34 -17.49
C ALA A 90 20.96 18.90 -17.44
N GLU A 91 20.55 18.42 -16.27
CA GLU A 91 19.97 17.08 -16.10
C GLU A 91 18.63 16.98 -16.83
N ARG A 92 17.81 18.03 -16.77
CA ARG A 92 16.54 18.13 -17.49
C ARG A 92 16.75 18.08 -19.01
N GLU A 93 17.74 18.80 -19.51
CA GLU A 93 18.07 18.83 -20.94
C GLU A 93 18.58 17.46 -21.43
N LEU A 94 19.42 16.78 -20.65
CA LEU A 94 19.88 15.41 -20.95
C LEU A 94 18.70 14.44 -21.00
N ALA A 95 17.79 14.52 -20.02
CA ALA A 95 16.61 13.67 -19.96
C ALA A 95 15.67 13.93 -21.15
N ALA A 96 15.40 15.19 -21.46
CA ALA A 96 14.60 15.58 -22.63
C ALA A 96 15.20 15.03 -23.93
N ARG A 97 16.52 15.16 -24.14
CA ARG A 97 17.22 14.64 -25.32
C ARG A 97 17.05 13.12 -25.47
N LYS A 98 17.26 12.36 -24.40
CA LYS A 98 17.15 10.89 -24.44
C LYS A 98 15.73 10.41 -24.64
N ILE A 99 14.73 11.07 -24.02
CA ILE A 99 13.32 10.74 -24.20
C ILE A 99 12.87 11.08 -25.63
N TYR A 100 13.27 12.24 -26.15
CA TYR A 100 12.96 12.65 -27.52
C TYR A 100 13.45 11.64 -28.56
N PHE A 101 14.64 11.06 -28.37
CA PHE A 101 15.18 10.08 -29.33
C PHE A 101 14.34 8.79 -29.47
N VAL A 102 13.59 8.41 -28.43
CA VAL A 102 12.69 7.24 -28.47
C VAL A 102 11.23 7.62 -28.70
N SER A 103 10.92 8.92 -28.73
CA SER A 103 9.59 9.47 -28.94
C SER A 103 9.13 9.27 -30.39
N GLY A 104 7.82 9.20 -30.62
CA GLY A 104 7.22 8.98 -31.95
C GLY A 104 6.90 7.52 -32.29
N SER A 105 7.46 6.55 -31.56
CA SER A 105 7.16 5.12 -31.76
C SER A 105 6.91 4.34 -30.45
N LEU A 106 6.56 5.04 -29.36
CA LEU A 106 6.35 4.42 -28.06
C LEU A 106 4.98 3.74 -28.00
N SER A 107 4.96 2.44 -27.70
CA SER A 107 3.70 1.70 -27.47
C SER A 107 3.12 1.89 -26.07
N ASN A 108 3.94 2.30 -25.10
CA ASN A 108 3.59 2.56 -23.71
C ASN A 108 4.59 3.52 -23.05
N VAL A 109 4.15 4.27 -22.03
CA VAL A 109 5.00 5.20 -21.25
C VAL A 109 6.11 4.45 -20.52
N GLY A 110 5.84 3.23 -20.05
CA GLY A 110 6.83 2.40 -19.36
C GLY A 110 8.07 2.05 -20.17
N ALA A 111 8.04 2.21 -21.51
CA ALA A 111 9.20 2.05 -22.36
C ALA A 111 10.34 3.02 -22.00
N VAL A 112 10.00 4.20 -21.44
CA VAL A 112 10.97 5.19 -20.95
C VAL A 112 11.83 4.65 -19.81
N ALA A 113 11.31 3.70 -19.02
CA ALA A 113 12.06 3.06 -17.93
C ALA A 113 13.29 2.27 -18.43
N ARG A 114 13.32 1.89 -19.71
CA ARG A 114 14.43 1.14 -20.32
C ARG A 114 15.56 2.04 -20.78
N ILE A 115 15.33 3.35 -20.82
CA ILE A 115 16.36 4.31 -21.22
C ILE A 115 17.43 4.33 -20.14
N ARG A 116 18.68 4.14 -20.57
CA ARG A 116 19.85 4.17 -19.71
C ARG A 116 20.72 5.38 -20.01
N VAL A 117 21.40 5.87 -18.99
CA VAL A 117 22.45 6.90 -19.04
C VAL A 117 23.78 6.20 -18.78
N THR A 118 24.74 6.39 -19.67
CA THR A 118 26.09 5.81 -19.59
C THR A 118 27.12 6.84 -19.16
N ALA A 119 28.34 6.40 -18.84
CA ALA A 119 29.45 7.31 -18.56
C ALA A 119 29.77 8.26 -19.74
N GLU A 120 29.58 7.79 -20.97
CA GLU A 120 29.78 8.59 -22.19
C GLU A 120 28.77 9.74 -22.30
N ASP A 121 27.51 9.49 -21.92
CA ASP A 121 26.46 10.53 -21.90
C ASP A 121 26.76 11.69 -20.93
N LEU A 122 27.55 11.44 -19.88
CA LEU A 122 27.86 12.39 -18.80
C LEU A 122 29.10 13.26 -19.08
N GLY A 123 29.96 12.84 -20.01
CA GLY A 123 31.19 13.55 -20.38
C GLY A 123 32.16 13.84 -19.22
N THR A 124 33.15 14.71 -19.46
CA THR A 124 34.20 15.10 -18.49
C THR A 124 33.92 16.41 -17.74
N GLY A 125 32.82 17.10 -18.02
CA GLY A 125 32.44 18.38 -17.40
C GLY A 125 31.97 18.26 -15.94
N ARG A 126 31.77 19.39 -15.24
CA ARG A 126 31.29 19.41 -13.84
C ARG A 126 29.75 19.39 -13.64
N GLY A 127 28.92 19.60 -14.67
CA GLY A 127 27.44 19.56 -14.56
C GLY A 127 26.88 18.12 -14.52
N LEU A 128 25.60 17.88 -14.18
CA LEU A 128 24.97 16.54 -14.07
C LEU A 128 25.37 15.71 -12.82
N LYS A 129 25.45 16.36 -11.66
CA LYS A 129 25.95 15.75 -10.42
C LYS A 129 25.14 14.53 -9.96
N ASN A 130 23.81 14.59 -9.99
CA ASN A 130 22.96 13.51 -9.46
C ASN A 130 23.10 12.23 -10.29
N PHE A 131 23.21 12.36 -11.61
CA PHE A 131 23.45 11.20 -12.47
C PHE A 131 24.82 10.58 -12.25
N ARG A 132 25.87 11.37 -12.02
CA ARG A 132 27.20 10.82 -11.67
C ARG A 132 27.19 10.09 -10.34
N ASP A 133 26.57 10.69 -9.32
CA ASP A 133 26.46 10.11 -7.99
C ASP A 133 25.70 8.78 -8.02
N ARG A 134 24.63 8.69 -8.83
CA ARG A 134 23.87 7.44 -9.02
C ARG A 134 24.59 6.39 -9.87
N LEU A 135 25.31 6.80 -10.90
CA LEU A 135 26.05 5.89 -11.78
C LEU A 135 27.18 5.21 -10.99
N GLY A 136 27.94 5.98 -10.19
CA GLY A 136 29.03 5.45 -9.37
C GLY A 136 30.03 4.63 -10.21
N THR A 137 30.13 3.32 -9.92
CA THR A 137 30.98 2.36 -10.66
C THR A 137 30.23 1.52 -11.69
N ARG A 138 28.93 1.77 -11.91
CA ARG A 138 28.09 1.00 -12.84
C ARG A 138 28.35 1.43 -14.28
N GLU A 139 28.18 0.50 -15.22
CA GLU A 139 28.30 0.80 -16.66
C GLU A 139 27.17 1.71 -17.17
N SER A 140 25.97 1.58 -16.59
CA SER A 140 24.83 2.42 -16.93
C SER A 140 23.83 2.51 -15.78
N GLU A 141 23.03 3.58 -15.78
CA GLU A 141 22.00 3.85 -14.78
C GLU A 141 20.66 4.16 -15.46
N ALA A 142 19.53 3.87 -14.80
CA ALA A 142 18.20 4.21 -15.35
C ALA A 142 18.01 5.72 -15.44
N LEU A 143 17.48 6.21 -16.58
CA LEU A 143 17.20 7.63 -16.75
C LEU A 143 16.24 8.17 -15.68
N LEU A 144 15.12 7.47 -15.48
CA LEU A 144 14.16 7.74 -14.42
C LEU A 144 14.25 6.63 -13.38
N THR A 145 14.23 7.00 -12.09
CA THR A 145 13.98 6.01 -11.03
C THR A 145 12.55 5.47 -11.13
N GLY A 146 12.27 4.33 -10.48
CA GLY A 146 10.91 3.78 -10.44
C GLY A 146 9.88 4.75 -9.84
N ASP A 147 10.30 5.54 -8.86
CA ASP A 147 9.44 6.54 -8.21
C ASP A 147 9.23 7.76 -9.10
N GLN A 148 10.28 8.29 -9.72
CA GLN A 148 10.18 9.38 -10.70
C GLN A 148 9.26 9.00 -11.87
N LEU A 149 9.37 7.77 -12.38
CA LEU A 149 8.48 7.30 -13.44
C LEU A 149 7.02 7.21 -12.97
N ARG A 150 6.79 6.79 -11.72
CA ARG A 150 5.44 6.68 -11.15
C ARG A 150 4.80 8.05 -10.98
N GLU A 151 5.58 9.04 -10.54
CA GLU A 151 5.16 10.43 -10.41
C GLU A 151 4.90 11.09 -11.78
N TRP A 152 5.73 10.77 -12.78
CA TRP A 152 5.61 11.37 -14.10
C TRP A 152 4.51 10.77 -14.96
N LYS A 153 4.28 9.45 -14.87
CA LYS A 153 3.36 8.70 -15.75
C LYS A 153 1.96 9.34 -15.89
N PRO A 154 1.32 9.89 -14.84
CA PRO A 154 0.03 10.57 -14.97
C PRO A 154 0.04 11.80 -15.90
N THR A 155 1.18 12.50 -16.01
CA THR A 155 1.33 13.76 -16.76
C THR A 155 1.56 13.57 -18.27
N VAL A 156 1.79 12.33 -18.69
CA VAL A 156 2.10 11.99 -20.09
C VAL A 156 1.22 10.87 -20.63
N VAL A 157 1.04 10.86 -21.94
CA VAL A 157 0.37 9.80 -22.70
C VAL A 157 1.22 9.40 -23.90
N VAL A 158 0.92 8.27 -24.52
CA VAL A 158 1.55 7.86 -25.79
C VAL A 158 0.56 7.79 -26.95
N ARG A 159 -0.74 7.89 -26.66
CA ARG A 159 -1.81 7.65 -27.63
C ARG A 159 -2.99 8.57 -27.34
N ARG A 160 -3.68 9.00 -28.39
CA ARG A 160 -4.93 9.80 -28.23
C ARG A 160 -6.13 8.89 -27.93
N PRO A 161 -7.12 9.35 -27.15
CA PRO A 161 -8.40 8.68 -26.94
C PRO A 161 -9.08 8.13 -28.21
N ALA A 162 -9.02 8.86 -29.32
CA ALA A 162 -9.59 8.42 -30.59
C ALA A 162 -8.92 7.15 -31.16
N GLN A 163 -7.60 7.00 -30.97
CA GLN A 163 -6.87 5.80 -31.40
C GLN A 163 -7.30 4.57 -30.60
N PHE A 164 -7.47 4.72 -29.28
CA PHE A 164 -8.00 3.66 -28.42
C PHE A 164 -9.42 3.26 -28.86
N ARG A 165 -10.30 4.23 -29.10
CA ARG A 165 -11.69 3.98 -29.52
C ARG A 165 -11.76 3.17 -30.82
N ARG A 166 -10.99 3.56 -31.83
CA ARG A 166 -10.91 2.85 -33.11
C ARG A 166 -10.41 1.42 -32.94
N ALA A 167 -9.32 1.25 -32.18
CA ALA A 167 -8.75 -0.07 -31.91
C ALA A 167 -9.74 -0.96 -31.15
N PHE A 168 -10.40 -0.44 -30.11
CA PHE A 168 -11.38 -1.18 -29.32
C PHE A 168 -12.50 -1.75 -30.18
N PHE A 169 -13.21 -0.91 -30.95
CA PHE A 169 -14.33 -1.37 -31.77
C PHE A 169 -13.89 -2.31 -32.90
N LEU A 170 -12.78 -2.00 -33.57
CA LEU A 170 -12.24 -2.85 -34.63
C LEU A 170 -11.94 -4.26 -34.11
N TRP A 171 -11.17 -4.37 -33.02
CA TRP A 171 -10.76 -5.67 -32.49
C TRP A 171 -11.88 -6.41 -31.77
N ALA A 172 -12.87 -5.72 -31.19
CA ALA A 172 -14.08 -6.34 -30.67
C ALA A 172 -14.92 -7.01 -31.79
N VAL A 173 -15.10 -6.31 -32.92
CA VAL A 173 -15.83 -6.85 -34.08
C VAL A 173 -15.06 -8.01 -34.71
N LEU A 174 -13.75 -7.87 -34.93
CA LEU A 174 -12.91 -8.94 -35.49
C LEU A 174 -12.88 -10.18 -34.60
N PHE A 175 -12.83 -9.99 -33.28
CA PHE A 175 -12.89 -11.07 -32.31
C PHE A 175 -14.20 -11.86 -32.45
N LEU A 176 -15.36 -11.21 -32.45
CA LEU A 176 -16.64 -11.89 -32.59
C LEU A 176 -16.78 -12.54 -33.97
N ALA A 177 -16.39 -11.82 -35.03
CA ALA A 177 -16.44 -12.32 -36.40
C ALA A 177 -15.64 -13.62 -36.59
N ALA A 178 -14.49 -13.78 -35.92
CA ALA A 178 -13.69 -14.99 -36.01
C ALA A 178 -14.47 -16.26 -35.61
N PHE A 179 -15.31 -16.20 -34.57
CA PHE A 179 -16.15 -17.32 -34.14
C PHE A 179 -17.29 -17.62 -35.12
N PHE A 180 -17.92 -16.57 -35.67
CA PHE A 180 -18.96 -16.75 -36.70
C PHE A 180 -18.39 -17.32 -38.00
N VAL A 181 -17.15 -16.97 -38.36
CA VAL A 181 -16.44 -17.56 -39.52
C VAL A 181 -16.22 -19.06 -39.30
N VAL A 182 -15.78 -19.48 -38.11
CA VAL A 182 -15.65 -20.91 -37.77
C VAL A 182 -17.00 -21.63 -37.87
N HIS A 183 -18.06 -21.05 -37.29
CA HIS A 183 -19.40 -21.63 -37.35
C HIS A 183 -19.90 -21.79 -38.79
N ALA A 184 -19.75 -20.74 -39.60
CA ALA A 184 -20.12 -20.76 -41.01
C ALA A 184 -19.32 -21.81 -41.78
N TRP A 185 -18.01 -21.90 -41.54
CA TRP A 185 -17.15 -22.92 -42.13
C TRP A 185 -17.59 -24.35 -41.81
N TRP A 186 -17.90 -24.63 -40.53
CA TRP A 186 -18.42 -25.93 -40.12
C TRP A 186 -19.81 -26.22 -40.70
N GLY A 187 -20.68 -25.23 -40.77
CA GLY A 187 -22.00 -25.35 -41.41
C GLY A 187 -21.91 -25.67 -42.91
N LEU A 188 -20.99 -25.01 -43.63
CA LEU A 188 -20.75 -25.24 -45.06
C LEU A 188 -20.15 -26.63 -45.34
N ARG A 189 -19.33 -27.15 -44.43
CA ARG A 189 -18.73 -28.50 -44.55
C ARG A 189 -19.61 -29.63 -44.00
N GLY A 190 -20.82 -29.34 -43.53
CA GLY A 190 -21.69 -30.36 -42.92
C GLY A 190 -21.07 -31.04 -41.69
N PHE A 191 -20.26 -30.31 -40.93
CA PHE A 191 -19.48 -30.86 -39.84
C PHE A 191 -20.36 -31.23 -38.62
N GLU A 192 -20.27 -32.47 -38.13
CA GLU A 192 -21.15 -33.04 -37.09
C GLU A 192 -20.54 -33.08 -35.65
N GLY A 193 -19.44 -32.36 -35.40
CA GLY A 193 -18.80 -32.34 -34.06
C GLY A 193 -19.63 -31.64 -32.97
N ASP A 194 -19.24 -31.81 -31.70
CA ASP A 194 -19.93 -31.24 -30.53
C ASP A 194 -20.25 -29.74 -30.71
N GLN A 195 -21.51 -29.37 -30.48
CA GLN A 195 -22.06 -28.02 -30.73
C GLN A 195 -21.89 -27.06 -29.54
N SER A 196 -21.44 -27.53 -28.38
CA SER A 196 -21.35 -26.74 -27.15
C SER A 196 -19.95 -26.15 -26.88
N LEU A 197 -18.90 -26.74 -27.47
CA LEU A 197 -17.52 -26.33 -27.23
C LEU A 197 -17.21 -24.93 -27.80
N LEU A 198 -17.67 -24.61 -29.01
CA LEU A 198 -17.41 -23.30 -29.63
C LEU A 198 -18.05 -22.13 -28.85
N PRO A 199 -19.35 -22.18 -28.46
CA PRO A 199 -19.94 -21.17 -27.57
C PRO A 199 -19.26 -21.03 -26.21
N ALA A 200 -18.79 -22.13 -25.61
CA ALA A 200 -18.10 -22.12 -24.32
C ALA A 200 -16.72 -21.46 -24.41
N VAL A 201 -15.96 -21.75 -25.48
CA VAL A 201 -14.69 -21.08 -25.76
C VAL A 201 -14.89 -19.60 -26.01
N LEU A 202 -15.93 -19.21 -26.77
CA LEU A 202 -16.29 -17.80 -26.98
C LEU A 202 -16.56 -17.06 -25.65
N LEU A 203 -17.28 -17.69 -24.72
CA LEU A 203 -17.50 -17.09 -23.39
C LEU A 203 -16.19 -16.93 -22.62
N LEU A 204 -15.35 -17.97 -22.55
CA LEU A 204 -14.09 -17.91 -21.82
C LEU A 204 -13.12 -16.87 -22.41
N THR A 205 -12.91 -16.89 -23.74
CA THR A 205 -12.05 -15.89 -24.39
C THR A 205 -12.67 -14.51 -24.36
N GLY A 206 -14.00 -14.40 -24.33
CA GLY A 206 -14.71 -13.13 -24.17
C GLY A 206 -14.49 -12.53 -22.78
N VAL A 207 -14.56 -13.34 -21.72
CA VAL A 207 -14.17 -12.93 -20.36
C VAL A 207 -12.71 -12.49 -20.35
N GLY A 208 -11.81 -13.27 -20.97
CA GLY A 208 -10.39 -12.92 -21.10
C GLY A 208 -10.19 -11.57 -21.80
N LEU A 209 -10.89 -11.33 -22.92
CA LEU A 209 -10.83 -10.08 -23.67
C LEU A 209 -11.29 -8.88 -22.83
N VAL A 210 -12.41 -9.02 -22.11
CA VAL A 210 -12.92 -7.99 -21.19
C VAL A 210 -11.87 -7.64 -20.13
N LEU A 211 -11.24 -8.64 -19.50
CA LEU A 211 -10.19 -8.41 -18.52
C LEU A 211 -8.93 -7.75 -19.14
N MET A 212 -8.54 -8.13 -20.36
CA MET A 212 -7.40 -7.51 -21.06
C MET A 212 -7.64 -6.03 -21.39
N VAL A 213 -8.90 -5.63 -21.61
CA VAL A 213 -9.27 -4.21 -21.73
C VAL A 213 -9.20 -3.53 -20.36
N SER A 214 -9.58 -4.22 -19.29
CA SER A 214 -9.59 -3.63 -17.94
C SER A 214 -8.20 -3.42 -17.33
N LEU A 215 -7.25 -4.31 -17.63
CA LEU A 215 -5.94 -4.41 -16.98
C LEU A 215 -5.00 -3.21 -17.15
N ARG A 216 -5.20 -2.38 -18.17
CA ARG A 216 -4.22 -1.37 -18.59
C ARG A 216 -4.87 -0.01 -18.83
N ASP A 217 -4.09 1.04 -18.60
CA ASP A 217 -4.52 2.39 -18.97
C ASP A 217 -4.68 2.50 -20.50
N PRO A 218 -5.85 2.95 -20.98
CA PRO A 218 -6.19 2.94 -22.41
C PRO A 218 -5.39 3.93 -23.25
N VAL A 219 -4.62 4.87 -22.70
CA VAL A 219 -3.81 5.85 -23.44
C VAL A 219 -2.33 5.85 -23.06
N ARG A 220 -1.95 5.26 -21.92
CA ARG A 220 -0.57 5.21 -21.41
C ARG A 220 0.12 3.86 -21.56
N ASP A 221 -0.63 2.76 -21.52
CA ASP A 221 -0.09 1.41 -21.49
C ASP A 221 -0.30 0.64 -22.82
N ASN A 222 0.30 -0.55 -22.92
CA ASN A 222 0.11 -1.44 -24.07
C ASN A 222 -1.35 -1.90 -24.18
N MET A 223 -1.88 -1.96 -25.40
CA MET A 223 -3.21 -2.47 -25.68
C MET A 223 -3.24 -4.01 -25.69
N LEU A 224 -3.10 -4.64 -24.53
CA LEU A 224 -3.03 -6.12 -24.42
C LEU A 224 -4.22 -6.85 -25.06
N PHE A 225 -5.40 -6.23 -25.08
CA PHE A 225 -6.60 -6.79 -25.71
C PHE A 225 -6.45 -6.98 -27.23
N VAL A 226 -5.60 -6.18 -27.89
CA VAL A 226 -5.34 -6.29 -29.33
C VAL A 226 -4.58 -7.58 -29.63
N ASP A 227 -3.45 -7.80 -28.98
CA ASP A 227 -2.66 -9.02 -29.17
C ASP A 227 -3.44 -10.26 -28.71
N PHE A 228 -4.27 -10.12 -27.68
CA PHE A 228 -5.18 -11.18 -27.23
C PHE A 228 -6.22 -11.52 -28.33
N ALA A 229 -6.89 -10.52 -28.90
CA ALA A 229 -7.87 -10.72 -29.98
C ALA A 229 -7.22 -11.33 -31.24
N GLN A 230 -5.99 -10.92 -31.57
CA GLN A 230 -5.20 -11.53 -32.64
C GLN A 230 -4.89 -13.01 -32.35
N GLY A 231 -4.49 -13.33 -31.12
CA GLY A 231 -4.24 -14.70 -30.68
C GLY A 231 -5.50 -15.57 -30.78
N VAL A 232 -6.67 -15.01 -30.42
CA VAL A 232 -7.96 -15.69 -30.55
C VAL A 232 -8.36 -15.87 -32.02
N ALA A 233 -8.18 -14.87 -32.87
CA ALA A 233 -8.45 -14.97 -34.30
C ALA A 233 -7.56 -16.05 -34.96
N GLY A 234 -6.25 -16.05 -34.66
CA GLY A 234 -5.33 -17.10 -35.11
C GLY A 234 -5.70 -18.47 -34.56
N GLY A 235 -6.18 -18.54 -33.31
CA GLY A 235 -6.70 -19.75 -32.69
C GLY A 235 -7.94 -20.28 -33.39
N CYS A 236 -8.87 -19.40 -33.78
CA CYS A 236 -10.07 -19.77 -34.55
C CYS A 236 -9.71 -20.33 -35.94
N LEU A 237 -8.72 -19.73 -36.61
CA LEU A 237 -8.20 -20.26 -37.88
C LEU A 237 -7.58 -21.66 -37.69
N LEU A 238 -6.76 -21.83 -36.66
CA LEU A 238 -6.16 -23.12 -36.33
C LEU A 238 -7.21 -24.17 -35.96
N LEU A 239 -8.25 -23.76 -35.22
CA LEU A 239 -9.39 -24.59 -34.86
C LEU A 239 -10.15 -25.07 -36.10
N ALA A 240 -10.47 -24.16 -37.02
CA ALA A 240 -11.11 -24.52 -38.29
C ALA A 240 -10.26 -25.48 -39.12
N ALA A 241 -8.94 -25.26 -39.19
CA ALA A 241 -8.00 -26.10 -39.94
C ALA A 241 -7.84 -27.51 -39.32
N LEU A 242 -7.55 -27.59 -38.02
CA LEU A 242 -7.28 -28.84 -37.32
C LEU A 242 -8.55 -29.68 -37.05
N SER A 243 -9.73 -29.06 -37.00
CA SER A 243 -11.00 -29.79 -36.83
C SER A 243 -11.28 -30.81 -37.93
N ALA A 244 -10.66 -30.67 -39.11
CA ALA A 244 -10.81 -31.59 -40.23
C ALA A 244 -9.75 -32.72 -40.27
N VAL A 245 -8.77 -32.71 -39.36
CA VAL A 245 -7.65 -33.66 -39.37
C VAL A 245 -8.01 -34.96 -38.66
N ASP A 246 -7.62 -36.09 -39.25
CA ASP A 246 -7.72 -37.41 -38.62
C ASP A 246 -6.45 -37.73 -37.81
N PHE A 247 -6.53 -37.47 -36.50
CA PHE A 247 -5.39 -37.63 -35.60
C PHE A 247 -4.99 -39.09 -35.35
N GLU A 248 -5.93 -40.04 -35.49
CA GLU A 248 -5.60 -41.47 -35.38
C GLU A 248 -4.73 -41.91 -36.55
N ARG A 249 -5.08 -41.48 -37.77
CA ARG A 249 -4.24 -41.74 -38.95
C ARG A 249 -2.88 -41.07 -38.87
N LEU A 250 -2.82 -39.86 -38.31
CA LEU A 250 -1.59 -39.07 -38.23
C LEU A 250 -0.60 -39.64 -37.21
N ALA A 251 -1.05 -39.95 -35.99
CA ALA A 251 -0.17 -40.23 -34.86
C ALA A 251 -0.42 -41.59 -34.17
N GLY A 252 -1.54 -42.26 -34.45
CA GLY A 252 -1.95 -43.47 -33.73
C GLY A 252 -0.98 -44.66 -33.89
N LYS A 253 -0.29 -44.78 -35.02
CA LYS A 253 0.73 -45.83 -35.26
C LYS A 253 2.17 -45.40 -34.92
N LEU A 254 2.39 -44.11 -34.67
CA LEU A 254 3.71 -43.49 -34.50
C LEU A 254 3.86 -42.90 -33.10
N SER A 255 3.40 -43.61 -32.07
CA SER A 255 3.29 -43.08 -30.70
C SER A 255 4.60 -42.49 -30.15
N TYR A 256 5.77 -43.02 -30.55
CA TYR A 256 7.09 -42.52 -30.11
C TYR A 256 7.61 -41.30 -30.88
N VAL A 257 7.06 -40.98 -32.06
CA VAL A 257 7.50 -39.81 -32.84
C VAL A 257 7.18 -38.50 -32.12
N PRO A 258 5.96 -38.28 -31.56
CA PRO A 258 5.69 -37.14 -30.69
C PRO A 258 6.62 -37.04 -29.48
N LEU A 259 7.01 -38.18 -28.89
CA LEU A 259 7.95 -38.20 -27.76
C LEU A 259 9.33 -37.70 -28.18
N LEU A 260 9.90 -38.23 -29.27
CA LEU A 260 11.20 -37.80 -29.79
C LEU A 260 11.19 -36.33 -30.21
N ALA A 261 10.09 -35.86 -30.83
CA ALA A 261 9.90 -34.45 -31.18
C ALA A 261 9.86 -33.56 -29.92
N SER A 262 9.21 -34.02 -28.85
CA SER A 262 9.15 -33.30 -27.57
C SER A 262 10.54 -33.17 -26.90
N PHE A 263 11.39 -34.20 -27.02
CA PHE A 263 12.77 -34.17 -26.52
C PHE A 263 13.68 -33.28 -27.37
N GLY A 264 13.56 -33.36 -28.71
CA GLY A 264 14.29 -32.47 -29.61
C GLY A 264 13.98 -31.00 -29.35
N LEU A 265 12.69 -30.68 -29.17
CA LEU A 265 12.26 -29.31 -28.86
C LEU A 265 12.70 -28.89 -27.44
N SER A 266 12.67 -29.82 -26.48
CA SER A 266 13.17 -29.57 -25.12
C SER A 266 14.67 -29.29 -25.09
N ALA A 267 15.47 -30.05 -25.85
CA ALA A 267 16.91 -29.83 -25.99
C ALA A 267 17.20 -28.48 -26.65
N LEU A 268 16.45 -28.11 -27.69
CA LEU A 268 16.57 -26.81 -28.35
C LEU A 268 16.30 -25.65 -27.38
N LEU A 269 15.30 -25.79 -26.51
CA LEU A 269 15.02 -24.82 -25.45
C LEU A 269 16.12 -24.74 -24.40
N ILE A 270 16.70 -25.87 -23.99
CA ILE A 270 17.80 -25.86 -23.02
C ILE A 270 19.04 -25.17 -23.60
N LEU A 271 19.31 -25.36 -24.88
CA LEU A 271 20.50 -24.80 -25.54
C LEU A 271 20.33 -23.31 -25.91
N PHE A 272 19.18 -22.91 -26.44
CA PHE A 272 18.96 -21.58 -27.03
C PHE A 272 17.81 -20.77 -26.41
N GLY A 273 17.08 -21.38 -25.47
CA GLY A 273 15.91 -20.75 -24.84
C GLY A 273 16.29 -19.70 -23.80
N HIS A 274 15.40 -18.71 -23.67
CA HIS A 274 15.53 -17.59 -22.72
C HIS A 274 14.29 -17.51 -21.83
N GLY A 275 14.43 -16.92 -20.64
CA GLY A 275 13.34 -16.73 -19.69
C GLY A 275 12.58 -15.42 -19.84
N PRO A 276 11.34 -15.36 -19.32
CA PRO A 276 10.58 -14.13 -19.26
C PRO A 276 11.18 -13.17 -18.22
N GLY A 277 11.51 -11.96 -18.64
CA GLY A 277 12.08 -10.93 -17.76
C GLY A 277 13.44 -11.34 -17.19
N THR A 278 13.56 -11.35 -15.86
CA THR A 278 14.78 -11.76 -15.12
C THR A 278 14.74 -13.23 -14.70
N SER A 279 13.78 -14.03 -15.21
CA SER A 279 13.65 -15.44 -14.85
C SER A 279 14.73 -16.29 -15.53
N ASP A 280 15.29 -17.21 -14.75
CA ASP A 280 16.23 -18.24 -15.20
C ASP A 280 15.58 -19.37 -16.03
N ALA A 281 14.25 -19.42 -16.13
CA ALA A 281 13.52 -20.51 -16.77
C ALA A 281 13.67 -20.46 -18.30
N LYS A 282 14.00 -21.57 -18.97
CA LYS A 282 14.25 -21.62 -20.42
C LYS A 282 12.99 -22.00 -21.19
N VAL A 283 12.05 -21.06 -21.30
CA VAL A 283 10.68 -21.33 -21.83
C VAL A 283 10.37 -20.65 -23.16
N ASN A 284 11.13 -19.63 -23.57
CA ASN A 284 10.91 -18.91 -24.84
C ASN A 284 12.01 -19.21 -25.86
N LEU A 285 11.63 -19.35 -27.13
CA LEU A 285 12.53 -19.45 -28.28
C LEU A 285 12.02 -18.53 -29.40
N LEU A 286 12.83 -17.58 -29.83
CA LEU A 286 12.50 -16.62 -30.90
C LEU A 286 11.14 -15.91 -30.72
N GLY A 287 10.74 -15.63 -29.48
CA GLY A 287 9.46 -14.98 -29.14
C GLY A 287 8.24 -15.91 -29.09
N PHE A 288 8.40 -17.21 -29.33
CA PHE A 288 7.38 -18.25 -29.14
C PHE A 288 7.65 -19.03 -27.84
N GLN A 289 6.61 -19.65 -27.25
CA GLN A 289 6.77 -20.60 -26.13
C GLN A 289 6.55 -22.03 -26.62
N PRO A 290 7.61 -22.76 -27.00
CA PRO A 290 7.51 -24.14 -27.47
C PRO A 290 7.10 -25.13 -26.36
N VAL A 291 7.20 -24.74 -25.09
CA VAL A 291 6.80 -25.56 -23.93
C VAL A 291 5.34 -26.01 -24.01
N GLU A 292 4.47 -25.17 -24.56
CA GLU A 292 3.05 -25.50 -24.81
C GLU A 292 2.90 -26.65 -25.82
N ILE A 293 3.72 -26.63 -26.86
CA ILE A 293 3.75 -27.66 -27.90
C ILE A 293 4.32 -28.96 -27.33
N ILE A 294 5.39 -28.89 -26.54
CA ILE A 294 5.98 -30.04 -25.83
C ILE A 294 4.90 -30.78 -25.01
N ARG A 295 4.11 -30.04 -24.24
CA ARG A 295 3.02 -30.63 -23.44
C ARG A 295 2.00 -31.38 -24.31
N LEU A 296 1.57 -30.78 -25.42
CA LEU A 296 0.65 -31.43 -26.35
C LEU A 296 1.25 -32.71 -26.93
N LEU A 297 2.48 -32.66 -27.44
CA LEU A 297 3.20 -33.82 -28.00
C LEU A 297 3.31 -34.97 -26.99
N LEU A 298 3.54 -34.65 -25.73
CA LEU A 298 3.56 -35.65 -24.66
C LEU A 298 2.18 -36.28 -24.42
N VAL A 299 1.07 -35.52 -24.56
CA VAL A 299 -0.28 -36.10 -24.53
C VAL A 299 -0.50 -37.06 -25.70
N PHE A 300 -0.06 -36.70 -26.91
CA PHE A 300 -0.11 -37.56 -28.09
C PHE A 300 0.64 -38.89 -27.85
N PHE A 301 1.84 -38.83 -27.26
CA PHE A 301 2.60 -40.01 -26.87
C PHE A 301 1.85 -40.87 -25.86
N LEU A 302 1.38 -40.29 -24.75
CA LEU A 302 0.69 -41.06 -23.69
C LEU A 302 -0.58 -41.72 -24.21
N ALA A 303 -1.35 -41.01 -25.05
CA ALA A 303 -2.54 -41.55 -25.69
C ALA A 303 -2.21 -42.72 -26.62
N GLY A 304 -1.16 -42.58 -27.44
CA GLY A 304 -0.66 -43.63 -28.33
C GLY A 304 -0.13 -44.85 -27.57
N TYR A 305 0.60 -44.62 -26.49
CA TYR A 305 1.23 -45.69 -25.71
C TYR A 305 0.19 -46.50 -24.92
N PHE A 306 -0.68 -45.82 -24.18
CA PHE A 306 -1.71 -46.49 -23.38
C PHE A 306 -2.83 -47.04 -24.27
N GLY A 307 -3.23 -46.33 -25.33
CA GLY A 307 -4.25 -46.80 -26.26
C GLY A 307 -3.92 -48.14 -26.90
N SER A 308 -2.65 -48.43 -27.19
CA SER A 308 -2.26 -49.70 -27.79
C SER A 308 -1.95 -50.82 -26.77
N ARG A 309 -1.87 -50.51 -25.46
CA ARG A 309 -1.35 -51.44 -24.42
C ARG A 309 -2.21 -51.54 -23.15
N TRP A 310 -3.33 -50.82 -23.06
CA TRP A 310 -4.16 -50.76 -21.85
C TRP A 310 -4.71 -52.13 -21.44
N ASP A 311 -5.06 -52.99 -22.40
CA ASP A 311 -5.56 -54.37 -22.18
C ASP A 311 -4.55 -55.17 -21.33
N VAL A 312 -3.30 -55.19 -21.80
CA VAL A 312 -2.19 -55.89 -21.17
C VAL A 312 -1.88 -55.24 -19.83
N LEU A 313 -1.83 -53.90 -19.79
CA LEU A 313 -1.59 -53.18 -18.54
C LEU A 313 -2.66 -53.48 -17.50
N ARG A 314 -3.93 -53.69 -17.87
CA ARG A 314 -5.04 -53.92 -16.92
C ARG A 314 -5.12 -55.35 -16.42
N HIS A 315 -4.93 -56.34 -17.30
CA HIS A 315 -5.22 -57.74 -16.98
C HIS A 315 -3.99 -58.63 -16.83
N ALA A 316 -2.85 -58.28 -17.44
CA ALA A 316 -1.63 -59.07 -17.32
C ALA A 316 -0.92 -58.79 -15.99
N ARG A 317 -0.31 -59.82 -15.42
CA ARG A 317 0.50 -59.76 -14.19
C ARG A 317 1.94 -60.17 -14.50
N GLU A 318 2.87 -59.58 -13.77
CA GLU A 318 4.29 -59.93 -13.88
C GLU A 318 4.57 -61.37 -13.41
N THR A 319 5.27 -62.15 -14.24
CA THR A 319 5.51 -63.60 -14.05
C THR A 319 6.98 -63.95 -13.79
N ARG A 320 7.90 -62.97 -13.86
CA ARG A 320 9.33 -63.20 -13.59
C ARG A 320 9.59 -63.70 -12.16
N SER A 321 10.37 -64.78 -12.05
CA SER A 321 10.68 -65.47 -10.79
C SER A 321 11.40 -64.59 -9.76
N SER A 322 12.20 -63.61 -10.20
CA SER A 322 12.91 -62.66 -9.34
C SER A 322 12.00 -61.68 -8.60
N LEU A 323 10.77 -61.46 -9.08
CA LEU A 323 9.77 -60.56 -8.48
C LEU A 323 8.59 -61.33 -7.85
N ALA A 324 8.64 -62.67 -7.85
CA ALA A 324 7.56 -63.55 -7.42
C ALA A 324 7.11 -63.37 -5.96
N ALA A 325 7.99 -62.86 -5.09
CA ALA A 325 7.63 -62.54 -3.70
C ALA A 325 6.78 -61.26 -3.59
N LEU A 326 7.03 -60.27 -4.47
CA LEU A 326 6.37 -58.97 -4.49
C LEU A 326 5.04 -59.03 -5.26
N THR A 327 5.00 -59.78 -6.38
CA THR A 327 3.81 -59.97 -7.21
C THR A 327 2.72 -60.82 -6.54
N ARG A 328 3.05 -61.56 -5.46
CA ARG A 328 2.06 -62.24 -4.61
C ARG A 328 1.28 -61.30 -3.69
N ARG A 329 1.87 -60.16 -3.30
CA ARG A 329 1.26 -59.19 -2.38
C ARG A 329 0.70 -57.96 -3.10
N PHE A 330 1.27 -57.59 -4.24
CA PHE A 330 0.88 -56.41 -5.01
C PHE A 330 0.57 -56.78 -6.47
N ASP A 331 -0.50 -56.20 -7.02
CA ASP A 331 -0.86 -56.35 -8.43
C ASP A 331 0.07 -55.49 -9.30
N ILE A 332 1.19 -56.09 -9.71
CA ILE A 332 2.23 -55.46 -10.51
C ILE A 332 2.07 -55.87 -11.99
N PRO A 333 1.83 -54.90 -12.88
CA PRO A 333 1.78 -55.16 -14.33
C PRO A 333 3.17 -55.51 -14.88
N PRO A 334 3.26 -56.18 -16.04
CA PRO A 334 4.55 -56.61 -16.58
C PRO A 334 5.52 -55.43 -16.77
N VAL A 335 6.74 -55.61 -16.30
CA VAL A 335 7.80 -54.59 -16.28
C VAL A 335 8.13 -54.13 -17.70
N GLU A 336 8.07 -55.02 -18.69
CA GLU A 336 8.34 -54.72 -20.11
C GLU A 336 7.39 -53.68 -20.73
N TYR A 337 6.14 -53.58 -20.25
CA TYR A 337 5.14 -52.61 -20.73
C TYR A 337 4.97 -51.39 -19.82
N THR A 338 5.60 -51.39 -18.66
CA THR A 338 5.49 -50.28 -17.68
C THR A 338 6.77 -49.47 -17.63
N LEU A 339 7.92 -50.14 -17.76
CA LEU A 339 9.24 -49.52 -17.76
C LEU A 339 9.42 -48.50 -18.90
N PRO A 340 9.04 -48.76 -20.17
CA PRO A 340 9.23 -47.77 -21.23
C PRO A 340 8.41 -46.49 -20.98
N ALA A 341 7.20 -46.61 -20.43
CA ALA A 341 6.38 -45.45 -20.05
C ALA A 341 7.01 -44.68 -18.88
N LEU A 342 7.44 -45.38 -17.83
CA LEU A 342 8.09 -44.78 -16.67
C LEU A 342 9.40 -44.07 -17.05
N VAL A 343 10.24 -44.70 -17.88
CA VAL A 343 11.48 -44.10 -18.39
C VAL A 343 11.20 -42.86 -19.24
N SER A 344 10.20 -42.93 -20.11
CA SER A 344 9.81 -41.77 -20.95
C SER A 344 9.34 -40.60 -20.09
N VAL A 345 8.57 -40.87 -19.03
CA VAL A 345 8.10 -39.84 -18.10
C VAL A 345 9.26 -39.29 -17.26
N ALA A 346 10.11 -40.16 -16.71
CA ALA A 346 11.28 -39.75 -15.94
C ALA A 346 12.20 -38.84 -16.78
N LEU A 347 12.48 -39.22 -18.02
CA LEU A 347 13.28 -38.42 -18.93
C LEU A 347 12.62 -37.08 -19.28
N SER A 348 11.29 -37.07 -19.49
CA SER A 348 10.54 -35.82 -19.69
C SER A 348 10.61 -34.89 -18.47
N LEU A 349 10.51 -35.44 -17.25
CA LEU A 349 10.66 -34.67 -16.02
C LEU A 349 12.08 -34.12 -15.85
N VAL A 350 13.10 -34.88 -16.24
CA VAL A 350 14.49 -34.39 -16.29
C VAL A 350 14.63 -33.22 -17.26
N PHE A 351 14.02 -33.27 -18.45
CA PHE A 351 14.03 -32.14 -19.38
C PHE A 351 13.37 -30.89 -18.80
N PHE A 352 12.20 -31.00 -18.17
CA PHE A 352 11.56 -29.87 -17.51
C PHE A 352 12.38 -29.33 -16.32
N PHE A 353 13.05 -30.23 -15.59
CA PHE A 353 14.00 -29.86 -14.53
C PHE A 353 15.17 -29.04 -15.06
N LEU A 354 15.79 -29.47 -16.16
CA LEU A 354 16.88 -28.74 -16.82
C LEU A 354 16.42 -27.41 -17.43
N GLN A 355 15.16 -27.30 -17.85
CA GLN A 355 14.55 -26.03 -18.26
C GLN A 355 14.24 -25.09 -17.10
N LYS A 356 14.34 -25.58 -15.85
CA LYS A 356 13.91 -24.90 -14.62
C LYS A 356 12.41 -24.52 -14.64
N ASP A 357 11.57 -25.30 -15.34
CA ASP A 357 10.13 -25.05 -15.46
C ASP A 357 9.28 -26.12 -14.76
N MET A 358 8.99 -25.88 -13.48
CA MET A 358 8.36 -26.87 -12.59
C MET A 358 6.85 -26.98 -12.75
N GLY A 359 6.19 -25.95 -13.29
CA GLY A 359 4.73 -25.96 -13.49
C GLY A 359 4.28 -27.05 -14.48
N PRO A 360 4.78 -27.02 -15.73
CA PRO A 360 4.56 -28.07 -16.72
C PRO A 360 5.01 -29.46 -16.27
N ALA A 361 6.12 -29.57 -15.53
CA ALA A 361 6.59 -30.84 -14.98
C ALA A 361 5.53 -31.50 -14.08
N LEU A 362 4.96 -30.72 -13.14
CA LEU A 362 3.92 -31.19 -12.24
C LEU A 362 2.64 -31.55 -12.99
N ILE A 363 2.20 -30.71 -13.93
CA ILE A 363 1.02 -31.00 -14.76
C ILE A 363 1.22 -32.31 -15.53
N PHE A 364 2.39 -32.51 -16.13
CA PHE A 364 2.69 -33.70 -16.90
C PHE A 364 2.77 -34.97 -16.03
N ALA A 365 3.39 -34.89 -14.85
CA ALA A 365 3.43 -36.00 -13.90
C ALA A 365 2.01 -36.42 -13.47
N CYS A 366 1.16 -35.45 -13.09
CA CYS A 366 -0.23 -35.72 -12.73
C CYS A 366 -1.05 -36.25 -13.92
N LEU A 367 -0.80 -35.76 -15.14
CA LEU A 367 -1.43 -36.25 -16.35
C LEU A 367 -1.08 -37.72 -16.62
N PHE A 368 0.20 -38.08 -16.52
CA PHE A 368 0.64 -39.46 -16.66
C PHE A 368 -0.05 -40.38 -15.65
N LEU A 369 -0.05 -40.00 -14.37
CA LEU A 369 -0.69 -40.78 -13.31
C LEU A 369 -2.19 -40.95 -13.54
N THR A 370 -2.85 -39.90 -14.06
CA THR A 370 -4.27 -39.92 -14.40
C THR A 370 -4.54 -40.92 -15.52
N LEU A 371 -3.81 -40.85 -16.63
CA LEU A 371 -3.98 -41.75 -17.78
C LEU A 371 -3.56 -43.19 -17.45
N TYR A 372 -2.51 -43.36 -16.64
CA TYR A 372 -2.10 -44.66 -16.13
C TYR A 372 -3.19 -45.29 -15.25
N GLY A 373 -3.84 -44.50 -14.39
CA GLY A 373 -4.98 -44.94 -13.58
C GLY A 373 -6.16 -45.37 -14.43
N VAL A 374 -6.46 -44.64 -15.52
CA VAL A 374 -7.47 -45.04 -16.51
C VAL A 374 -7.07 -46.36 -17.17
N ALA A 375 -5.81 -46.51 -17.61
CA ALA A 375 -5.34 -47.74 -18.23
C ALA A 375 -5.45 -48.95 -17.28
N ARG A 376 -4.97 -48.82 -16.03
CA ARG A 376 -5.02 -49.90 -15.02
C ARG A 376 -6.40 -50.19 -14.44
N GLY A 377 -7.32 -49.23 -14.46
CA GLY A 377 -8.64 -49.39 -13.83
C GLY A 377 -8.61 -49.35 -12.30
N GLY A 378 -7.59 -48.74 -11.69
CA GLY A 378 -7.42 -48.66 -10.23
C GLY A 378 -6.67 -47.40 -9.77
N ALA A 379 -6.95 -46.94 -8.55
CA ALA A 379 -6.41 -45.68 -8.01
C ALA A 379 -5.12 -45.85 -7.19
N LEU A 380 -4.78 -47.07 -6.75
CA LEU A 380 -3.68 -47.31 -5.80
C LEU A 380 -2.32 -46.85 -6.34
N VAL A 381 -1.97 -47.23 -7.57
CA VAL A 381 -0.67 -46.87 -8.16
C VAL A 381 -0.59 -45.38 -8.52
N PRO A 382 -1.62 -44.75 -9.12
CA PRO A 382 -1.66 -43.29 -9.25
C PRO A 382 -1.48 -42.54 -7.93
N LEU A 383 -2.12 -43.00 -6.84
CA LEU A 383 -1.98 -42.39 -5.51
C LEU A 383 -0.57 -42.57 -4.95
N ALA A 384 0.03 -43.76 -5.08
CA ALA A 384 1.42 -43.99 -4.68
C ALA A 384 2.40 -43.11 -5.48
N GLY A 385 2.18 -42.97 -6.79
CA GLY A 385 2.97 -42.09 -7.65
C GLY A 385 2.80 -40.61 -7.30
N LEU A 386 1.57 -40.18 -6.96
CA LEU A 386 1.32 -38.82 -6.49
C LEU A 386 2.04 -38.55 -5.16
N SER A 387 2.03 -39.51 -4.23
CA SER A 387 2.80 -39.43 -2.99
C SER A 387 4.31 -39.30 -3.26
N LEU A 388 4.84 -40.01 -4.26
CA LEU A 388 6.25 -39.89 -4.66
C LEU A 388 6.55 -38.50 -5.25
N VAL A 389 5.66 -37.94 -6.07
CA VAL A 389 5.81 -36.57 -6.59
C VAL A 389 5.83 -35.57 -5.43
N VAL A 390 4.88 -35.67 -4.48
CA VAL A 390 4.84 -34.82 -3.28
C VAL A 390 6.13 -34.96 -2.47
N LEU A 391 6.61 -36.18 -2.23
CA LEU A 391 7.88 -36.42 -1.55
C LEU A 391 9.07 -35.81 -2.30
N GLY A 392 9.08 -35.86 -3.63
CA GLY A 392 10.09 -35.20 -4.46
C GLY A 392 10.09 -33.68 -4.30
N PHE A 393 8.91 -33.04 -4.25
CA PHE A 393 8.79 -31.62 -3.96
C PHE A 393 9.24 -31.26 -2.54
N VAL A 394 8.87 -32.08 -1.55
CA VAL A 394 9.31 -31.93 -0.16
C VAL A 394 10.83 -32.06 -0.04
N PHE A 395 11.41 -33.06 -0.70
CA PHE A 395 12.87 -33.23 -0.77
C PHE A 395 13.54 -32.02 -1.44
N GLY A 396 13.04 -31.54 -2.58
CA GLY A 396 13.57 -30.36 -3.27
C GLY A 396 13.51 -29.09 -2.41
N TYR A 397 12.46 -28.93 -1.61
CA TYR A 397 12.35 -27.84 -0.63
C TYR A 397 13.44 -27.92 0.44
N PHE A 398 13.63 -29.09 1.07
CA PHE A 398 14.66 -29.27 2.10
C PHE A 398 16.09 -29.26 1.53
N ALA A 399 16.28 -29.72 0.29
CA ALA A 399 17.58 -29.71 -0.39
C ALA A 399 17.95 -28.32 -0.94
N GLY A 400 17.00 -27.39 -1.06
CA GLY A 400 17.24 -26.04 -1.60
C GLY A 400 17.54 -26.00 -3.10
N VAL A 401 17.35 -27.11 -3.82
CA VAL A 401 17.66 -27.23 -5.25
C VAL A 401 16.43 -27.69 -6.04
N PRO A 402 15.94 -26.91 -7.02
CA PRO A 402 16.39 -25.58 -7.42
C PRO A 402 15.87 -24.49 -6.46
N HIS A 403 16.63 -23.40 -6.33
CA HIS A 403 16.32 -22.27 -5.41
C HIS A 403 14.89 -21.73 -5.56
N THR A 404 14.37 -21.71 -6.80
CA THR A 404 13.01 -21.28 -7.15
C THR A 404 11.91 -22.06 -6.45
N VAL A 405 12.12 -23.35 -6.13
CA VAL A 405 11.12 -24.17 -5.42
C VAL A 405 11.08 -23.76 -3.96
N GLY A 406 12.24 -23.58 -3.32
CA GLY A 406 12.35 -23.10 -1.94
C GLY A 406 11.67 -21.74 -1.75
N GLU A 407 11.89 -20.80 -2.68
CA GLU A 407 11.25 -19.48 -2.66
C GLU A 407 9.73 -19.56 -2.86
N ARG A 408 9.25 -20.35 -3.82
CA ARG A 408 7.79 -20.47 -4.09
C ARG A 408 7.03 -21.16 -2.96
N VAL A 409 7.64 -22.17 -2.34
CA VAL A 409 7.04 -22.87 -1.19
C VAL A 409 7.06 -21.96 0.05
N SER A 410 8.15 -21.22 0.30
CA SER A 410 8.19 -20.25 1.42
C SER A 410 7.21 -19.09 1.23
N MET A 411 7.09 -18.54 0.01
CA MET A 411 6.05 -17.58 -0.36
C MET A 411 4.62 -18.10 -0.10
N TRP A 412 4.39 -19.39 -0.35
CA TRP A 412 3.09 -20.02 -0.16
C TRP A 412 2.76 -20.30 1.31
N LEU A 413 3.73 -20.77 2.10
CA LEU A 413 3.53 -21.07 3.53
C LEU A 413 3.37 -19.81 4.38
N SER A 414 4.05 -18.71 3.99
CA SER A 414 4.05 -17.45 4.75
C SER A 414 3.70 -16.24 3.88
N PRO A 415 2.46 -16.15 3.34
CA PRO A 415 2.05 -15.06 2.45
C PRO A 415 2.01 -13.69 3.16
N TRP A 416 1.85 -13.69 4.48
CA TRP A 416 1.76 -12.49 5.31
C TRP A 416 3.07 -12.16 6.04
N ASP A 417 4.06 -13.04 6.00
CA ASP A 417 5.34 -12.88 6.71
C ASP A 417 6.48 -13.52 5.92
N ASN A 418 6.99 -12.77 4.95
CA ASN A 418 7.96 -13.27 3.99
C ASN A 418 9.33 -12.59 4.11
N LEU A 419 10.36 -13.38 3.87
CA LEU A 419 11.77 -12.96 3.82
C LEU A 419 12.29 -12.77 2.40
N ILE A 420 11.52 -13.19 1.41
CA ILE A 420 11.84 -13.07 -0.01
C ILE A 420 11.46 -11.67 -0.48
N HIS A 421 12.40 -10.97 -1.08
CA HIS A 421 12.15 -9.66 -1.68
C HIS A 421 11.15 -9.82 -2.85
N GLY A 422 10.06 -9.04 -2.83
CA GLY A 422 8.97 -9.20 -3.80
C GLY A 422 8.15 -10.49 -3.65
N GLY A 423 8.27 -11.17 -2.50
CA GLY A 423 7.54 -12.40 -2.18
C GLY A 423 6.09 -12.21 -1.73
N ASP A 424 5.52 -11.02 -1.96
CA ASP A 424 4.16 -10.60 -1.62
C ASP A 424 3.14 -10.86 -2.74
N GLN A 425 3.54 -11.46 -3.86
CA GLN A 425 2.66 -11.73 -5.02
C GLN A 425 1.37 -12.47 -4.63
N LEU A 426 1.46 -13.44 -3.73
CA LEU A 426 0.28 -14.16 -3.21
C LEU A 426 -0.60 -13.26 -2.35
N ALA A 427 -0.02 -12.35 -1.54
CA ALA A 427 -0.79 -11.36 -0.78
C ALA A 427 -1.56 -10.41 -1.72
N HIS A 428 -0.93 -9.92 -2.80
CA HIS A 428 -1.61 -9.11 -3.83
C HIS A 428 -2.78 -9.84 -4.49
N SER A 429 -2.60 -11.13 -4.79
CA SER A 429 -3.67 -11.98 -5.32
C SER A 429 -4.85 -12.09 -4.34
N LEU A 430 -4.57 -12.39 -3.07
CA LEU A 430 -5.59 -12.53 -2.02
C LEU A 430 -6.30 -11.20 -1.71
N TRP A 431 -5.58 -10.08 -1.73
CA TRP A 431 -6.15 -8.73 -1.63
C TRP A 431 -7.11 -8.42 -2.79
N ALA A 432 -6.74 -8.77 -4.02
CA ALA A 432 -7.60 -8.56 -5.19
C ALA A 432 -8.90 -9.37 -5.10
N PHE A 433 -8.81 -10.68 -4.81
CA PHE A 433 -10.00 -11.52 -4.56
C PHE A 433 -10.89 -10.92 -3.46
N SER A 434 -10.32 -10.65 -2.30
CA SER A 434 -11.09 -10.19 -1.13
C SER A 434 -11.72 -8.80 -1.31
N THR A 435 -11.19 -7.98 -2.22
CA THR A 435 -11.75 -6.70 -2.62
C THR A 435 -13.09 -6.86 -3.35
N GLY A 436 -13.21 -7.86 -4.24
CA GLY A 436 -14.42 -8.05 -5.04
C GLY A 436 -15.62 -8.63 -4.27
N GLY A 437 -15.41 -9.35 -3.17
CA GLY A 437 -16.54 -9.89 -2.39
C GLY A 437 -17.43 -10.84 -3.20
N ILE A 438 -18.76 -10.72 -3.07
CA ILE A 438 -19.71 -11.63 -3.75
C ILE A 438 -19.87 -11.28 -5.24
N SER A 439 -20.15 -10.00 -5.53
CA SER A 439 -20.55 -9.52 -6.87
C SER A 439 -19.45 -8.79 -7.63
N GLY A 440 -18.30 -8.56 -7.00
CA GLY A 440 -17.21 -7.78 -7.58
C GLY A 440 -17.37 -6.27 -7.37
N THR A 441 -16.31 -5.54 -7.70
CA THR A 441 -16.30 -4.07 -7.73
C THR A 441 -17.01 -3.49 -8.98
N GLY A 442 -17.29 -4.34 -9.98
CA GLY A 442 -17.87 -3.96 -11.26
C GLY A 442 -16.88 -4.13 -12.41
N ILE A 443 -17.39 -4.55 -13.58
CA ILE A 443 -16.58 -4.80 -14.77
C ILE A 443 -15.89 -3.50 -15.22
N GLY A 444 -14.56 -3.49 -15.29
CA GLY A 444 -13.78 -2.32 -15.67
C GLY A 444 -13.57 -1.28 -14.58
N LEU A 445 -14.16 -1.48 -13.39
CA LEU A 445 -14.19 -0.53 -12.28
C LEU A 445 -13.22 -0.89 -11.13
N GLY A 446 -12.58 -2.07 -11.18
CA GLY A 446 -11.51 -2.44 -10.25
C GLY A 446 -10.14 -1.82 -10.60
N ASP A 447 -9.12 -2.16 -9.81
CA ASP A 447 -7.72 -1.77 -10.01
C ASP A 447 -6.82 -2.99 -10.29
N PRO A 448 -7.15 -3.86 -11.27
CA PRO A 448 -6.42 -5.11 -11.51
C PRO A 448 -4.97 -4.88 -11.96
N GLN A 449 -4.64 -3.67 -12.41
CA GLN A 449 -3.29 -3.20 -12.73
C GLN A 449 -2.32 -3.22 -11.54
N LEU A 450 -2.84 -3.24 -10.30
CA LEU A 450 -2.04 -3.32 -9.08
C LEU A 450 -1.61 -4.76 -8.75
N VAL A 451 -2.21 -5.77 -9.40
CA VAL A 451 -1.83 -7.17 -9.21
C VAL A 451 -0.58 -7.48 -10.06
N PRO A 452 0.52 -7.96 -9.47
CA PRO A 452 1.70 -8.38 -10.22
C PRO A 452 1.34 -9.46 -11.24
N ALA A 453 1.87 -9.38 -12.46
CA ALA A 453 1.64 -10.41 -13.49
C ALA A 453 0.15 -10.78 -13.74
N ALA A 454 -0.78 -9.84 -13.49
CA ALA A 454 -2.22 -10.08 -13.63
C ALA A 454 -2.67 -10.50 -15.03
N HIS A 455 -1.91 -10.14 -16.06
CA HIS A 455 -2.18 -10.54 -17.44
C HIS A 455 -1.84 -12.01 -17.72
N THR A 456 -1.07 -12.67 -16.85
CA THR A 456 -0.63 -14.07 -17.00
C THR A 456 -1.27 -14.96 -15.93
N ASP A 457 -0.55 -15.31 -14.87
CA ASP A 457 -0.84 -16.34 -13.89
C ASP A 457 -1.79 -15.89 -12.77
N LEU A 458 -1.94 -14.57 -12.56
CA LEU A 458 -2.86 -13.99 -11.57
C LEU A 458 -4.12 -13.34 -12.18
N ILE A 459 -4.50 -13.72 -13.41
CA ILE A 459 -5.70 -13.18 -14.09
C ILE A 459 -7.00 -13.49 -13.33
N LEU A 460 -7.06 -14.63 -12.64
CA LEU A 460 -8.23 -15.01 -11.84
C LEU A 460 -8.43 -14.07 -10.65
N SER A 461 -7.36 -13.48 -10.13
CA SER A 461 -7.42 -12.51 -9.03
C SER A 461 -8.02 -11.19 -9.49
N ALA A 462 -7.67 -10.74 -10.71
CA ALA A 462 -8.31 -9.60 -11.37
C ALA A 462 -9.79 -9.87 -11.66
N LEU A 463 -10.13 -11.08 -12.12
CA LEU A 463 -11.53 -11.49 -12.29
C LEU A 463 -12.29 -11.49 -10.97
N GLY A 464 -11.69 -12.03 -9.90
CA GLY A 464 -12.29 -12.03 -8.56
C GLY A 464 -12.51 -10.63 -8.01
N GLU A 465 -11.62 -9.68 -8.30
CA GLU A 465 -11.78 -8.29 -7.92
C GLU A 465 -12.97 -7.61 -8.61
N GLU A 466 -13.11 -7.77 -9.92
CA GLU A 466 -14.11 -7.05 -10.71
C GLU A 466 -15.47 -7.73 -10.75
N TRP A 467 -15.50 -9.07 -10.82
CA TRP A 467 -16.72 -9.87 -10.98
C TRP A 467 -17.09 -10.65 -9.70
N GLY A 468 -16.23 -10.61 -8.68
CA GLY A 468 -16.47 -11.26 -7.39
C GLY A 468 -16.44 -12.78 -7.45
N PHE A 469 -16.90 -13.38 -6.36
CA PHE A 469 -17.08 -14.83 -6.26
C PHE A 469 -18.00 -15.39 -7.35
N LEU A 470 -19.08 -14.68 -7.71
CA LEU A 470 -20.00 -15.14 -8.75
C LEU A 470 -19.32 -15.25 -10.11
N GLY A 471 -18.47 -14.30 -10.47
CA GLY A 471 -17.64 -14.38 -11.68
C GLY A 471 -16.68 -15.58 -11.65
N VAL A 472 -15.98 -15.78 -10.54
CA VAL A 472 -15.05 -16.91 -10.38
C VAL A 472 -15.80 -18.23 -10.53
N ALA A 473 -16.96 -18.37 -9.87
CA ALA A 473 -17.81 -19.55 -9.97
C ALA A 473 -18.32 -19.79 -11.41
N ALA A 474 -18.72 -18.73 -12.13
CA ALA A 474 -19.17 -18.83 -13.51
C ALA A 474 -18.06 -19.33 -14.45
N VAL A 475 -16.83 -18.82 -14.31
CA VAL A 475 -15.68 -19.31 -15.08
C VAL A 475 -15.35 -20.76 -14.77
N PHE A 476 -15.38 -21.15 -13.49
CA PHE A 476 -15.21 -22.55 -13.11
C PHE A 476 -16.31 -23.45 -13.70
N ALA A 477 -17.55 -22.98 -13.76
CA ALA A 477 -18.65 -23.72 -14.39
C ALA A 477 -18.43 -23.90 -15.90
N LEU A 478 -17.90 -22.88 -16.61
CA LEU A 478 -17.54 -22.99 -18.02
C LEU A 478 -16.40 -23.99 -18.26
N PHE A 479 -15.38 -23.99 -17.42
CA PHE A 479 -14.32 -24.98 -17.48
C PHE A 479 -14.80 -26.39 -17.14
N ALA A 480 -15.64 -26.53 -16.11
CA ALA A 480 -16.26 -27.81 -15.75
C ALA A 480 -17.10 -28.35 -16.93
N LEU A 481 -17.82 -27.47 -17.64
CA LEU A 481 -18.54 -27.84 -18.86
C LEU A 481 -17.60 -28.35 -19.94
N ILE A 482 -16.49 -27.67 -20.24
CA ILE A 482 -15.51 -28.12 -21.24
C ILE A 482 -14.90 -29.47 -20.86
N VAL A 483 -14.46 -29.63 -19.61
CA VAL A 483 -13.89 -30.90 -19.12
C VAL A 483 -14.92 -32.02 -19.18
N TYR A 484 -16.16 -31.76 -18.75
CA TYR A 484 -17.26 -32.72 -18.84
C TYR A 484 -17.52 -33.14 -20.29
N ARG A 485 -17.57 -32.18 -21.23
CA ARG A 485 -17.78 -32.47 -22.66
C ARG A 485 -16.60 -33.26 -23.24
N ALA A 486 -15.37 -32.91 -22.89
CA ALA A 486 -14.18 -33.62 -23.33
C ALA A 486 -14.15 -35.09 -22.84
N LEU A 487 -14.53 -35.34 -21.58
CA LEU A 487 -14.67 -36.71 -21.04
C LEU A 487 -15.81 -37.48 -21.74
N ARG A 488 -16.93 -36.82 -22.06
CA ARG A 488 -18.02 -37.43 -22.85
C ARG A 488 -17.61 -37.75 -24.29
N ILE A 489 -16.72 -36.96 -24.88
CA ILE A 489 -16.12 -37.25 -26.18
C ILE A 489 -15.21 -38.48 -26.07
N ALA A 490 -14.40 -38.59 -25.02
CA ALA A 490 -13.56 -39.76 -24.76
C ALA A 490 -14.37 -41.07 -24.63
N GLU A 491 -15.52 -41.04 -23.95
CA GLU A 491 -16.44 -42.20 -23.82
C GLU A 491 -17.05 -42.64 -25.15
N ARG A 492 -17.19 -41.72 -26.12
CA ARG A 492 -17.87 -41.94 -27.41
C ARG A 492 -16.91 -42.09 -28.59
N ALA A 493 -15.61 -42.02 -28.33
CA ALA A 493 -14.56 -42.13 -29.35
C ALA A 493 -14.66 -43.46 -30.11
N ARG A 494 -14.18 -43.49 -31.36
CA ARG A 494 -14.23 -44.72 -32.18
C ARG A 494 -13.17 -45.74 -31.76
N THR A 495 -12.01 -45.26 -31.31
CA THR A 495 -10.84 -46.08 -31.04
C THR A 495 -10.23 -45.76 -29.68
N ASP A 496 -9.46 -46.71 -29.14
CA ASP A 496 -8.80 -46.55 -27.85
C ASP A 496 -7.82 -45.36 -27.86
N TYR A 497 -7.13 -45.14 -28.98
CA TYR A 497 -6.26 -43.97 -29.15
C TYR A 497 -7.01 -42.66 -28.98
N GLU A 498 -8.11 -42.48 -29.73
CA GLU A 498 -8.94 -41.27 -29.65
C GLU A 498 -9.56 -41.10 -28.26
N SER A 499 -9.94 -42.21 -27.62
CA SER A 499 -10.49 -42.22 -26.27
C SER A 499 -9.47 -41.72 -25.24
N PHE A 500 -8.24 -42.26 -25.25
CA PHE A 500 -7.17 -41.80 -24.36
C PHE A 500 -6.70 -40.37 -24.69
N LEU A 501 -6.69 -39.98 -25.97
CA LEU A 501 -6.33 -38.62 -26.38
C LEU A 501 -7.32 -37.60 -25.83
N ALA A 502 -8.63 -37.83 -26.01
CA ALA A 502 -9.66 -36.95 -25.47
C ALA A 502 -9.64 -36.92 -23.93
N ALA A 503 -9.46 -38.07 -23.26
CA ALA A 503 -9.33 -38.12 -21.81
C ALA A 503 -8.07 -37.40 -21.30
N GLY A 504 -6.95 -37.52 -22.02
CA GLY A 504 -5.69 -36.85 -21.71
C GLY A 504 -5.78 -35.34 -21.86
N LEU A 505 -6.41 -34.86 -22.93
CA LEU A 505 -6.66 -33.43 -23.14
C LEU A 505 -7.63 -32.85 -22.09
N ALA A 506 -8.66 -33.60 -21.70
CA ALA A 506 -9.56 -33.23 -20.61
C ALA A 506 -8.80 -33.11 -19.28
N ALA A 507 -8.00 -34.12 -18.94
CA ALA A 507 -7.20 -34.15 -17.71
C ALA A 507 -6.15 -33.03 -17.69
N ALA A 508 -5.43 -32.80 -18.79
CA ALA A 508 -4.44 -31.74 -18.90
C ALA A 508 -5.06 -30.37 -18.66
N THR A 509 -6.21 -30.10 -19.28
CA THR A 509 -6.96 -28.85 -19.10
C THR A 509 -7.41 -28.67 -17.64
N ALA A 510 -8.02 -29.71 -17.04
CA ALA A 510 -8.49 -29.68 -15.66
C ALA A 510 -7.33 -29.45 -14.66
N LEU A 511 -6.24 -30.21 -14.79
CA LEU A 511 -5.06 -30.09 -13.92
C LEU A 511 -4.41 -28.70 -14.02
N GLN A 512 -4.34 -28.12 -15.22
CA GLN A 512 -3.79 -26.78 -15.41
C GLN A 512 -4.62 -25.72 -14.70
N ILE A 513 -5.95 -25.75 -14.84
CA ILE A 513 -6.85 -24.78 -14.20
C ILE A 513 -6.78 -24.92 -12.68
N LEU A 514 -6.80 -26.16 -12.16
CA LEU A 514 -6.71 -26.43 -10.72
C LEU A 514 -5.37 -25.97 -10.14
N LEU A 515 -4.25 -26.19 -10.85
CA LEU A 515 -2.94 -25.75 -10.39
C LEU A 515 -2.83 -24.22 -10.32
N ILE A 516 -3.31 -23.51 -11.34
CA ILE A 516 -3.20 -22.04 -11.42
C ILE A 516 -4.13 -21.38 -10.41
N SER A 517 -5.39 -21.79 -10.37
CA SER A 517 -6.37 -21.26 -9.42
C SER A 517 -6.03 -21.62 -7.97
N GLY A 518 -5.51 -22.84 -7.73
CA GLY A 518 -4.95 -23.24 -6.45
C GLY A 518 -3.76 -22.35 -6.03
N GLY A 519 -2.87 -22.02 -6.97
CA GLY A 519 -1.78 -21.06 -6.78
C GLY A 519 -2.28 -19.67 -6.38
N ALA A 520 -3.17 -19.09 -7.17
CA ALA A 520 -3.69 -17.73 -6.97
C ALA A 520 -4.47 -17.58 -5.64
N LEU A 521 -5.11 -18.64 -5.15
CA LEU A 521 -5.88 -18.65 -3.89
C LEU A 521 -5.07 -19.17 -2.68
N GLY A 522 -3.81 -19.56 -2.88
CA GLY A 522 -2.93 -20.06 -1.82
C GLY A 522 -3.28 -21.48 -1.33
N VAL A 523 -3.97 -22.28 -2.14
CA VAL A 523 -4.15 -23.73 -1.91
C VAL A 523 -2.88 -24.50 -2.27
N LEU A 524 -2.18 -24.03 -3.31
CA LEU A 524 -0.93 -24.61 -3.83
C LEU A 524 0.11 -23.48 -4.02
N PRO A 525 1.41 -23.80 -4.17
CA PRO A 525 2.41 -22.82 -4.57
C PRO A 525 2.15 -22.22 -5.97
N LEU A 526 2.59 -20.98 -6.18
CA LEU A 526 2.47 -20.31 -7.48
C LEU A 526 3.28 -21.05 -8.56
N SER A 527 2.61 -21.46 -9.64
CA SER A 527 3.20 -22.25 -10.71
C SER A 527 3.76 -21.42 -11.87
N GLY A 528 3.28 -20.18 -12.06
CA GLY A 528 3.70 -19.30 -13.16
C GLY A 528 3.15 -19.73 -14.53
N VAL A 529 2.14 -20.61 -14.58
CA VAL A 529 1.52 -21.10 -15.81
C VAL A 529 0.35 -20.18 -16.20
N VAL A 530 0.16 -19.96 -17.50
CA VAL A 530 -0.95 -19.15 -18.03
C VAL A 530 -2.29 -19.87 -17.92
N THR A 531 -3.34 -19.13 -17.57
CA THR A 531 -4.71 -19.65 -17.48
C THR A 531 -5.27 -19.87 -18.88
N PRO A 532 -5.73 -21.08 -19.22
CA PRO A 532 -6.29 -21.37 -20.54
C PRO A 532 -7.39 -20.39 -20.93
N PHE A 533 -7.37 -19.89 -22.17
CA PHE A 533 -8.35 -18.96 -22.76
C PHE A 533 -8.52 -17.59 -22.08
N LEU A 534 -8.06 -17.38 -20.85
CA LEU A 534 -8.23 -16.13 -20.09
C LEU A 534 -6.99 -15.24 -20.12
N SER A 535 -5.80 -15.82 -20.02
CA SER A 535 -4.55 -15.08 -19.89
C SER A 535 -3.95 -14.62 -21.23
N TYR A 536 -3.15 -13.57 -21.16
CA TYR A 536 -2.30 -13.09 -22.23
C TYR A 536 -1.15 -14.07 -22.49
N GLY A 537 -1.34 -15.00 -23.42
CA GLY A 537 -0.30 -15.92 -23.88
C GLY A 537 -0.46 -16.21 -25.37
N ARG A 538 0.39 -15.62 -26.22
CA ARG A 538 0.22 -15.69 -27.69
C ARG A 538 0.22 -17.14 -28.19
N THR A 539 1.25 -17.92 -27.85
CA THR A 539 1.36 -19.34 -28.23
C THR A 539 0.48 -20.26 -27.41
N ALA A 540 0.31 -19.98 -26.11
CA ALA A 540 -0.58 -20.76 -25.27
C ALA A 540 -2.04 -20.65 -25.72
N MET A 541 -2.48 -19.48 -26.21
CA MET A 541 -3.80 -19.32 -26.81
C MET A 541 -3.97 -20.26 -28.00
N LEU A 542 -3.02 -20.28 -28.95
CA LEU A 542 -3.07 -21.18 -30.10
C LEU A 542 -3.09 -22.66 -29.67
N ALA A 543 -2.27 -23.05 -28.70
CA ALA A 543 -2.25 -24.41 -28.16
C ALA A 543 -3.60 -24.80 -27.55
N ASN A 544 -4.23 -23.91 -26.77
CA ASN A 544 -5.56 -24.15 -26.19
C ASN A 544 -6.64 -24.32 -27.27
N PHE A 545 -6.60 -23.52 -28.35
CA PHE A 545 -7.49 -23.72 -29.50
C PHE A 545 -7.22 -25.04 -30.23
N ALA A 546 -5.95 -25.46 -30.36
CA ALA A 546 -5.60 -26.75 -30.93
C ALA A 546 -6.17 -27.92 -30.11
N VAL A 547 -6.15 -27.83 -28.77
CA VAL A 547 -6.80 -28.82 -27.88
C VAL A 547 -8.28 -28.97 -28.21
N ILE A 548 -9.01 -27.86 -28.32
CA ILE A 548 -10.44 -27.89 -28.66
C ILE A 548 -10.66 -28.42 -30.08
N ALA A 549 -9.78 -28.08 -31.02
CA ALA A 549 -9.87 -28.55 -32.40
C ALA A 549 -9.75 -30.08 -32.48
N ILE A 550 -8.82 -30.67 -31.72
CA ILE A 550 -8.64 -32.12 -31.62
C ILE A 550 -9.88 -32.77 -31.00
N LEU A 551 -10.41 -32.23 -29.90
CA LEU A 551 -11.62 -32.75 -29.26
C LEU A 551 -12.84 -32.71 -30.18
N VAL A 552 -13.03 -31.59 -30.88
CA VAL A 552 -14.13 -31.39 -31.83
C VAL A 552 -13.98 -32.32 -33.05
N SER A 553 -12.75 -32.54 -33.55
CA SER A 553 -12.45 -33.52 -34.61
C SER A 553 -12.80 -34.96 -34.19
N ILE A 554 -12.42 -35.38 -32.98
CA ILE A 554 -12.78 -36.70 -32.43
C ILE A 554 -14.30 -36.82 -32.30
N SER A 555 -14.96 -35.78 -31.79
CA SER A 555 -16.42 -35.77 -31.63
C SER A 555 -17.19 -35.91 -32.95
N ALA A 556 -16.74 -35.25 -34.03
CA ALA A 556 -17.40 -35.31 -35.33
C ALA A 556 -17.36 -36.70 -35.96
N ARG A 557 -16.42 -37.52 -35.49
CA ARG A 557 -16.26 -38.89 -35.96
C ARG A 557 -16.96 -39.87 -35.02
N ALA A 558 -17.47 -39.50 -33.85
CA ALA A 558 -18.21 -40.46 -33.02
C ALA A 558 -19.47 -41.00 -33.76
N PRO A 559 -19.81 -42.31 -33.64
CA PRO A 559 -20.99 -42.87 -34.31
C PRO A 559 -22.28 -42.20 -33.79
N SER A 560 -22.89 -41.32 -34.60
CA SER A 560 -24.09 -40.58 -34.24
C SER A 560 -25.25 -40.99 -35.14
N GLY A 561 -26.17 -41.82 -34.61
CA GLY A 561 -27.39 -42.20 -35.32
C GLY A 561 -28.30 -43.15 -34.53
N PRO A 562 -29.61 -43.21 -34.85
CA PRO A 562 -30.61 -44.07 -34.17
C PRO A 562 -30.29 -45.59 -34.23
N ALA A 563 -29.33 -46.01 -35.06
CA ALA A 563 -28.80 -47.36 -35.08
C ALA A 563 -28.02 -47.74 -33.80
N SER A 564 -27.36 -46.77 -33.13
CA SER A 564 -26.65 -47.04 -31.86
C SER A 564 -27.60 -47.18 -30.67
N ALA A 565 -28.71 -46.44 -30.68
CA ALA A 565 -29.78 -46.58 -29.69
C ALA A 565 -30.49 -47.94 -29.81
N ARG A 566 -30.73 -48.42 -31.05
CA ARG A 566 -31.26 -49.78 -31.30
C ARG A 566 -30.28 -50.88 -30.91
N ALA A 567 -28.98 -50.70 -31.13
CA ALA A 567 -27.95 -51.65 -30.70
C ALA A 567 -27.77 -51.69 -29.17
N ALA A 568 -27.90 -50.55 -28.49
CA ALA A 568 -27.85 -50.46 -27.03
C ALA A 568 -29.12 -51.04 -26.38
N SER A 569 -30.31 -50.82 -26.95
CA SER A 569 -31.56 -51.44 -26.49
C SER A 569 -31.61 -52.94 -26.79
N ALA A 570 -31.02 -53.40 -27.91
CA ALA A 570 -30.86 -54.82 -28.20
C ALA A 570 -29.88 -55.51 -27.22
N ARG A 571 -28.78 -54.84 -26.84
CA ARG A 571 -27.85 -55.33 -25.80
C ARG A 571 -28.49 -55.45 -24.42
N ALA A 572 -29.42 -54.57 -24.07
CA ALA A 572 -30.17 -54.67 -22.82
C ALA A 572 -31.24 -55.79 -22.84
N ALA A 573 -31.80 -56.11 -24.01
CA ALA A 573 -32.82 -57.15 -24.18
C ALA A 573 -32.25 -58.58 -24.21
N PHE A 574 -30.97 -58.77 -24.58
CA PHE A 574 -30.33 -60.10 -24.67
C PHE A 574 -29.57 -60.53 -23.40
N GLY A 575 -29.65 -59.78 -22.29
CA GLY A 575 -28.93 -60.07 -21.05
C GLY A 575 -29.52 -61.16 -20.13
N HIS A 576 -30.62 -61.82 -20.53
CA HIS A 576 -31.25 -62.86 -19.71
C HIS A 576 -31.69 -64.06 -20.55
N THR A 577 -30.76 -64.99 -20.82
CA THR A 577 -31.01 -66.46 -20.86
C THR A 577 -29.70 -67.25 -21.02
N GLY A 578 -29.40 -68.07 -20.01
CA GLY A 578 -28.79 -69.41 -20.05
C GLY A 578 -27.65 -69.80 -21.01
N SER A 579 -26.49 -70.09 -20.43
CA SER A 579 -25.66 -71.31 -20.56
C SER A 579 -25.58 -72.06 -21.91
N GLY A 580 -24.37 -72.14 -22.49
CA GLY A 580 -24.01 -73.26 -23.38
C GLY A 580 -22.93 -72.96 -24.44
N ASN A 581 -21.72 -73.43 -24.16
CA ASN A 581 -20.64 -73.86 -25.08
C ASN A 581 -20.00 -72.91 -26.11
N ALA A 582 -18.68 -73.11 -26.24
CA ALA A 582 -17.69 -72.30 -26.93
C ALA A 582 -17.73 -72.38 -28.47
N GLY A 583 -17.24 -71.32 -29.12
CA GLY A 583 -16.79 -71.38 -30.52
C GLY A 583 -17.02 -70.08 -31.30
N ALA A 584 -15.97 -69.25 -31.41
CA ALA A 584 -15.80 -68.25 -32.47
C ALA A 584 -16.97 -67.26 -32.72
N ALA A 585 -17.18 -66.29 -31.81
CA ALA A 585 -17.97 -65.10 -32.09
C ALA A 585 -17.27 -63.81 -31.61
N SER A 586 -16.71 -63.10 -32.59
CA SER A 586 -16.41 -61.66 -32.66
C SER A 586 -15.54 -61.00 -31.56
N ALA A 587 -14.34 -60.58 -31.97
CA ALA A 587 -13.46 -59.65 -31.27
C ALA A 587 -14.02 -58.20 -31.17
N ARG A 588 -15.33 -57.99 -31.30
CA ARG A 588 -15.99 -56.65 -31.32
C ARG A 588 -16.72 -56.29 -30.01
N ASP A 589 -16.66 -57.13 -28.98
CA ASP A 589 -17.37 -56.91 -27.70
C ASP A 589 -16.47 -56.43 -26.54
N ARG A 590 -15.24 -55.98 -26.80
CA ARG A 590 -14.41 -55.32 -25.77
C ARG A 590 -14.81 -53.84 -25.66
N GLY A 591 -15.31 -53.41 -24.49
CA GLY A 591 -15.57 -52.01 -24.20
C GLY A 591 -14.27 -51.18 -24.21
N LEU A 592 -14.36 -49.90 -24.61
CA LEU A 592 -13.22 -48.97 -24.64
C LEU A 592 -12.55 -48.84 -23.27
N ALA A 593 -11.23 -48.60 -23.28
CA ALA A 593 -10.42 -48.47 -22.07
C ALA A 593 -10.91 -47.40 -21.10
N ALA A 594 -11.32 -46.23 -21.61
CA ALA A 594 -11.96 -45.15 -20.87
C ALA A 594 -13.49 -45.30 -20.90
N GLY A 595 -13.97 -46.42 -20.36
CA GLY A 595 -15.38 -46.69 -20.23
C GLY A 595 -16.09 -45.67 -19.31
N PRO A 596 -17.44 -45.71 -19.27
CA PRO A 596 -18.24 -44.74 -18.52
C PRO A 596 -17.93 -44.71 -17.01
N THR A 597 -17.39 -45.80 -16.45
CA THR A 597 -16.96 -45.85 -15.04
C THR A 597 -15.70 -45.02 -14.79
N SER A 598 -14.64 -45.18 -15.59
CA SER A 598 -13.39 -44.42 -15.47
C SER A 598 -13.61 -42.92 -15.70
N SER A 599 -14.40 -42.56 -16.71
CA SER A 599 -14.71 -41.16 -17.03
C SER A 599 -15.54 -40.48 -15.94
N ARG A 600 -16.51 -41.19 -15.33
CA ARG A 600 -17.24 -40.70 -14.15
C ARG A 600 -16.32 -40.49 -12.95
N THR A 601 -15.41 -41.42 -12.68
CA THR A 601 -14.45 -41.28 -11.58
C THR A 601 -13.56 -40.05 -11.77
N LEU A 602 -13.03 -39.82 -12.98
CA LEU A 602 -12.26 -38.62 -13.30
C LEU A 602 -13.07 -37.34 -13.13
N ALA A 603 -14.32 -37.32 -13.61
CA ALA A 603 -15.21 -36.17 -13.46
C ALA A 603 -15.46 -35.85 -11.97
N VAL A 604 -15.69 -36.86 -11.13
CA VAL A 604 -15.85 -36.69 -9.68
C VAL A 604 -14.58 -36.15 -9.03
N ILE A 605 -13.40 -36.70 -9.37
CA ILE A 605 -12.12 -36.23 -8.81
C ILE A 605 -11.89 -34.75 -9.15
N PHE A 606 -12.05 -34.36 -10.42
CA PHE A 606 -11.88 -32.97 -10.83
C PHE A 606 -12.96 -32.05 -10.25
N ALA A 607 -14.20 -32.52 -10.10
CA ALA A 607 -15.26 -31.76 -9.45
C ALA A 607 -14.97 -31.51 -7.97
N LEU A 608 -14.48 -32.53 -7.23
CA LEU A 608 -14.08 -32.39 -5.82
C LEU A 608 -12.88 -31.43 -5.67
N ALA A 609 -11.85 -31.57 -6.52
CA ALA A 609 -10.72 -30.66 -6.51
C ALA A 609 -11.14 -29.21 -6.84
N GLY A 610 -12.01 -29.03 -7.83
CA GLY A 610 -12.58 -27.73 -8.18
C GLY A 610 -13.43 -27.14 -7.06
N ALA A 611 -14.21 -27.96 -6.35
CA ALA A 611 -14.99 -27.55 -5.19
C ALA A 611 -14.11 -27.07 -4.03
N VAL A 612 -12.96 -27.70 -3.79
CA VAL A 612 -11.98 -27.22 -2.78
C VAL A 612 -11.46 -25.82 -3.14
N VAL A 613 -11.10 -25.59 -4.40
CA VAL A 613 -10.63 -24.28 -4.86
C VAL A 613 -11.74 -23.22 -4.78
N LEU A 614 -12.97 -23.55 -5.21
CA LEU A 614 -14.12 -22.65 -5.09
C LEU A 614 -14.49 -22.35 -3.64
N ALA A 615 -14.41 -23.34 -2.74
CA ALA A 615 -14.63 -23.15 -1.31
C ALA A 615 -13.57 -22.20 -0.72
N LYS A 616 -12.31 -22.33 -1.13
CA LYS A 616 -11.26 -21.37 -0.75
C LYS A 616 -11.54 -19.97 -1.30
N ALA A 617 -12.00 -19.85 -2.54
CA ALA A 617 -12.40 -18.57 -3.12
C ALA A 617 -13.55 -17.92 -2.33
N ALA A 618 -14.59 -18.68 -1.98
CA ALA A 618 -15.68 -18.21 -1.13
C ALA A 618 -15.20 -17.80 0.26
N TYR A 619 -14.30 -18.57 0.85
CA TYR A 619 -13.70 -18.26 2.15
C TYR A 619 -12.93 -16.92 2.14
N VAL A 620 -12.11 -16.69 1.11
CA VAL A 620 -11.31 -15.46 0.98
C VAL A 620 -12.19 -14.25 0.64
N GLN A 621 -13.16 -14.40 -0.27
CA GLN A 621 -13.96 -13.28 -0.76
C GLN A 621 -15.13 -12.91 0.17
N VAL A 622 -15.81 -13.92 0.71
CA VAL A 622 -17.06 -13.74 1.46
C VAL A 622 -16.83 -13.81 2.97
N VAL A 623 -16.22 -14.90 3.46
CA VAL A 623 -16.11 -15.16 4.90
C VAL A 623 -15.06 -14.27 5.58
N ARG A 624 -13.85 -14.19 4.99
CA ARG A 624 -12.72 -13.44 5.53
C ARG A 624 -12.41 -12.16 4.76
N GLY A 625 -13.31 -11.72 3.85
CA GLY A 625 -13.04 -10.62 2.92
C GLY A 625 -12.48 -9.37 3.57
N ALA A 626 -13.17 -8.81 4.58
CA ALA A 626 -12.71 -7.59 5.24
C ALA A 626 -11.39 -7.78 6.02
N ALA A 627 -11.16 -8.96 6.61
CA ALA A 627 -9.93 -9.25 7.32
C ALA A 627 -8.74 -9.34 6.35
N VAL A 628 -8.89 -10.04 5.23
CA VAL A 628 -7.84 -10.19 4.21
C VAL A 628 -7.52 -8.83 3.59
N VAL A 629 -8.52 -8.02 3.24
CA VAL A 629 -8.32 -6.68 2.64
C VAL A 629 -7.46 -5.77 3.54
N GLY A 630 -7.66 -5.83 4.86
CA GLY A 630 -6.94 -4.99 5.83
C GLY A 630 -5.65 -5.60 6.40
N GLU A 631 -5.34 -6.86 6.08
CA GLU A 631 -4.15 -7.56 6.57
C GLU A 631 -2.89 -6.96 5.94
N GLY A 632 -1.85 -6.74 6.74
CA GLY A 632 -0.53 -6.33 6.25
C GLY A 632 0.37 -7.54 6.01
N THR A 633 1.18 -7.49 4.95
CA THR A 633 2.23 -8.49 4.70
C THR A 633 3.60 -7.93 5.09
N LEU A 634 4.33 -8.64 5.94
CA LEU A 634 5.65 -8.25 6.39
C LEU A 634 6.70 -8.72 5.37
N VAL A 635 7.42 -7.77 4.78
CA VAL A 635 8.39 -8.05 3.70
C VAL A 635 9.70 -7.29 3.87
N VAL A 636 10.75 -7.78 3.20
CA VAL A 636 12.07 -7.16 3.16
C VAL A 636 12.11 -6.12 2.04
N GLN A 637 12.35 -4.85 2.39
CA GLN A 637 12.50 -3.76 1.44
C GLN A 637 13.91 -3.73 0.82
N ALA A 638 14.13 -2.87 -0.19
CA ALA A 638 15.40 -2.78 -0.91
C ALA A 638 16.58 -2.32 -0.02
N ASP A 639 16.29 -1.60 1.07
CA ASP A 639 17.25 -1.21 2.11
C ASP A 639 17.58 -2.35 3.09
N GLY A 640 16.98 -3.53 2.91
CA GLY A 640 17.13 -4.70 3.77
C GLY A 640 16.26 -4.67 5.04
N ALA A 641 15.51 -3.58 5.29
CA ALA A 641 14.64 -3.47 6.45
C ALA A 641 13.34 -4.28 6.28
N ARG A 642 12.84 -4.86 7.38
CA ARG A 642 11.55 -5.57 7.37
C ARG A 642 10.43 -4.60 7.73
N ARG A 643 9.47 -4.40 6.83
CA ARG A 643 8.34 -3.48 7.04
C ARG A 643 7.04 -4.09 6.52
N TYR A 644 5.93 -3.77 7.17
CA TYR A 644 4.61 -4.15 6.70
C TYR A 644 4.25 -3.36 5.43
N GLN A 645 3.85 -4.08 4.40
CA GLN A 645 3.14 -3.56 3.23
C GLN A 645 1.65 -3.89 3.35
N TYR A 646 0.79 -3.05 2.77
CA TYR A 646 -0.66 -3.18 2.86
C TYR A 646 -1.27 -3.16 1.47
N ASN A 647 -2.54 -3.53 1.38
CA ASN A 647 -3.29 -3.53 0.13
C ASN A 647 -3.15 -2.16 -0.57
N PRO A 648 -2.55 -2.10 -1.77
CA PRO A 648 -2.28 -0.84 -2.45
C PRO A 648 -3.57 -0.07 -2.81
N ARG A 649 -4.72 -0.75 -2.91
CA ARG A 649 -6.02 -0.12 -3.14
C ARG A 649 -6.47 0.74 -1.96
N LEU A 650 -6.22 0.27 -0.73
CA LEU A 650 -6.49 1.07 0.46
C LEU A 650 -5.55 2.28 0.52
N GLN A 651 -4.30 2.13 0.09
CA GLN A 651 -3.35 3.25 0.05
C GLN A 651 -3.80 4.35 -0.94
N LEU A 652 -4.33 3.97 -2.10
CA LEU A 652 -4.92 4.93 -3.05
C LEU A 652 -6.09 5.68 -2.42
N ILE A 653 -7.01 4.98 -1.76
CA ILE A 653 -8.14 5.60 -1.05
C ILE A 653 -7.66 6.56 0.03
N MET A 654 -6.66 6.16 0.83
CA MET A 654 -6.09 7.02 1.87
C MET A 654 -5.51 8.31 1.30
N ALA A 655 -4.93 8.28 0.11
CA ALA A 655 -4.39 9.45 -0.58
C ALA A 655 -5.48 10.40 -1.08
N GLU A 656 -6.68 9.89 -1.36
CA GLU A 656 -7.83 10.66 -1.82
C GLU A 656 -8.63 11.31 -0.68
N ILE A 657 -8.51 10.80 0.56
CA ILE A 657 -9.21 11.38 1.72
C ILE A 657 -8.50 12.69 2.12
N PRO A 658 -9.12 13.87 1.94
CA PRO A 658 -8.49 15.11 2.35
C PRO A 658 -8.38 15.15 3.87
N LYS A 659 -7.23 15.61 4.37
CA LYS A 659 -7.05 15.84 5.80
C LYS A 659 -7.83 17.08 6.22
N GLY A 660 -8.41 17.03 7.41
CA GLY A 660 -9.11 18.16 8.02
C GLY A 660 -8.22 19.40 8.15
N THR A 661 -8.86 20.56 8.17
CA THR A 661 -8.20 21.85 8.35
C THR A 661 -7.93 22.09 9.83
N ILE A 662 -6.75 22.64 10.14
CA ILE A 662 -6.43 23.15 11.47
C ILE A 662 -6.71 24.65 11.44
N TYR A 663 -7.63 25.12 12.26
CA TYR A 663 -8.01 26.53 12.34
C TYR A 663 -7.42 27.19 13.59
N ASP A 664 -7.17 28.50 13.49
CA ASP A 664 -6.99 29.36 14.65
C ASP A 664 -8.33 29.56 15.39
N ARG A 665 -8.30 30.28 16.51
CA ARG A 665 -9.50 30.53 17.32
C ARG A 665 -10.58 31.35 16.62
N ASN A 666 -10.24 32.10 15.57
CA ASN A 666 -11.13 32.98 14.81
C ASN A 666 -11.62 32.33 13.51
N GLY A 667 -11.21 31.09 13.22
CA GLY A 667 -11.60 30.38 12.00
C GLY A 667 -10.66 30.61 10.81
N LEU A 668 -9.48 31.21 11.00
CA LEU A 668 -8.47 31.33 9.96
C LEU A 668 -7.70 29.99 9.82
N PRO A 669 -7.56 29.41 8.62
CA PRO A 669 -6.78 28.19 8.44
C PRO A 669 -5.29 28.38 8.77
N LEU A 670 -4.77 27.55 9.66
CA LEU A 670 -3.34 27.46 9.99
C LEU A 670 -2.65 26.34 9.19
N ALA A 671 -3.39 25.27 8.84
CA ALA A 671 -2.95 24.23 7.93
C ALA A 671 -4.15 23.60 7.21
N THR A 672 -4.06 23.37 5.90
CA THR A 672 -5.17 22.77 5.12
C THR A 672 -4.66 21.97 3.93
N SER A 673 -5.47 21.02 3.46
CA SER A 673 -5.27 20.32 2.18
C SER A 673 -6.11 20.93 1.05
N ASP A 674 -6.85 22.00 1.32
CA ASP A 674 -7.74 22.66 0.35
C ASP A 674 -7.22 24.08 0.03
N TRP A 675 -6.66 24.24 -1.18
CA TRP A 675 -6.20 25.55 -1.66
C TRP A 675 -7.34 26.57 -1.75
N SER A 676 -8.55 26.15 -2.10
CA SER A 676 -9.68 27.07 -2.27
C SER A 676 -10.04 27.79 -0.97
N LEU A 677 -9.85 27.11 0.17
CA LEU A 677 -10.06 27.68 1.49
C LEU A 677 -9.01 28.76 1.82
N LEU A 678 -7.76 28.58 1.41
CA LEU A 678 -6.74 29.64 1.56
C LEU A 678 -7.08 30.87 0.72
N GLU A 679 -7.57 30.65 -0.50
CA GLU A 679 -7.97 31.72 -1.40
C GLU A 679 -9.15 32.55 -0.82
N GLN A 680 -10.12 31.89 -0.20
CA GLN A 680 -11.23 32.57 0.49
C GLN A 680 -10.76 33.51 1.61
N HIS A 681 -9.68 33.14 2.29
CA HIS A 681 -9.07 33.93 3.38
C HIS A 681 -7.87 34.78 2.93
N ARG A 682 -7.65 34.98 1.62
CA ARG A 682 -6.50 35.73 1.09
C ARG A 682 -6.35 37.12 1.72
N ALA A 683 -7.47 37.85 1.86
CA ALA A 683 -7.46 39.18 2.46
C ALA A 683 -6.99 39.16 3.93
N ASP A 684 -7.39 38.14 4.69
CA ASP A 684 -6.98 37.96 6.08
C ASP A 684 -5.48 37.69 6.20
N TYR A 685 -4.92 36.84 5.32
CA TYR A 685 -3.48 36.58 5.28
C TYR A 685 -2.68 37.82 4.86
N GLN A 686 -3.16 38.57 3.86
CA GLN A 686 -2.53 39.82 3.43
C GLN A 686 -2.51 40.88 4.53
N ALA A 687 -3.59 41.00 5.31
CA ALA A 687 -3.63 41.87 6.47
C ALA A 687 -2.62 41.48 7.57
N LEU A 688 -2.19 40.21 7.59
CA LEU A 688 -1.14 39.68 8.45
C LEU A 688 0.26 39.71 7.82
N GLY A 689 0.40 40.26 6.61
CA GLY A 689 1.67 40.32 5.88
C GLY A 689 2.11 38.99 5.27
N ILE A 690 1.18 38.06 5.07
CA ILE A 690 1.45 36.72 4.53
C ILE A 690 0.98 36.66 3.08
N ASP A 691 1.92 36.37 2.18
CA ASP A 691 1.65 36.04 0.79
C ASP A 691 1.55 34.52 0.63
N ILE A 692 0.32 34.02 0.44
CA ILE A 692 0.05 32.59 0.36
C ILE A 692 0.64 31.93 -0.89
N ASP A 693 0.81 32.65 -2.01
CA ASP A 693 1.40 32.08 -3.23
C ASP A 693 2.92 31.89 -3.06
N ARG A 694 3.55 32.73 -2.23
CA ARG A 694 4.96 32.58 -1.85
C ARG A 694 5.16 31.56 -0.72
N ALA A 695 4.24 31.54 0.25
CA ALA A 695 4.37 30.69 1.44
C ALA A 695 4.03 29.23 1.18
N CYS A 696 3.12 28.95 0.23
CA CYS A 696 2.59 27.61 -0.04
C CYS A 696 2.62 27.29 -1.54
N PRO A 697 3.46 26.34 -1.99
CA PRO A 697 3.38 25.82 -3.34
C PRO A 697 2.05 25.10 -3.60
N ARG A 698 1.39 25.41 -4.72
CA ARG A 698 0.10 24.80 -5.11
C ARG A 698 0.19 23.30 -5.42
N THR A 699 1.39 22.78 -5.66
CA THR A 699 1.65 21.37 -5.97
C THR A 699 1.65 20.48 -4.73
N GLU A 700 1.72 21.06 -3.54
CA GLU A 700 1.73 20.30 -2.29
C GLU A 700 0.32 19.86 -1.88
N SER A 701 0.21 18.68 -1.28
CA SER A 701 -1.06 18.14 -0.78
C SER A 701 -1.48 18.71 0.58
N ARG A 702 -0.61 19.49 1.22
CA ARG A 702 -0.82 20.09 2.53
C ARG A 702 -0.09 21.43 2.61
N HIS A 703 -0.83 22.48 2.93
CA HIS A 703 -0.36 23.86 2.93
C HIS A 703 -0.28 24.43 4.35
N TYR A 704 0.77 25.20 4.63
CA TYR A 704 1.06 25.83 5.93
C TYR A 704 1.39 27.33 5.74
N PRO A 705 0.38 28.23 5.70
CA PRO A 705 0.58 29.64 5.33
C PRO A 705 1.59 30.42 6.21
N PHE A 706 1.72 30.03 7.48
CA PHE A 706 2.61 30.70 8.44
C PHE A 706 4.01 30.06 8.52
N GLY A 707 4.24 28.94 7.82
CA GLY A 707 5.53 28.26 7.75
C GLY A 707 6.20 28.05 9.12
N GLY A 708 7.44 28.54 9.24
CA GLY A 708 8.24 28.41 10.47
C GLY A 708 7.62 29.02 11.72
N LEU A 709 6.75 30.04 11.60
CA LEU A 709 6.12 30.71 12.74
C LEU A 709 5.19 29.80 13.55
N THR A 710 4.57 28.82 12.89
CA THR A 710 3.66 27.87 13.52
C THR A 710 4.21 26.44 13.53
N LEU A 711 5.45 26.22 13.08
CA LEU A 711 6.03 24.87 12.98
C LEU A 711 6.07 24.17 14.34
N ASP A 712 6.50 24.86 15.39
CA ASP A 712 6.57 24.28 16.74
C ASP A 712 5.18 23.84 17.23
N LEU A 713 4.11 24.52 16.79
CA LEU A 713 2.73 24.25 17.21
C LEU A 713 2.06 23.16 16.38
N LEU A 714 2.12 23.28 15.06
CA LEU A 714 1.39 22.43 14.11
C LEU A 714 2.19 21.18 13.76
N GLY A 715 3.52 21.28 13.68
CA GLY A 715 4.35 20.41 12.87
C GLY A 715 4.17 20.67 11.37
N ASP A 716 5.00 20.03 10.57
CA ASP A 716 4.88 20.04 9.10
C ASP A 716 4.99 18.61 8.57
N LEU A 717 3.95 18.15 7.88
CA LEU A 717 3.89 16.79 7.31
C LEU A 717 4.82 16.57 6.12
N ARG A 718 5.22 17.64 5.43
CA ARG A 718 6.10 17.64 4.25
C ARG A 718 7.53 17.37 4.69
N THR A 719 8.02 18.13 5.67
CA THR A 719 9.41 18.08 6.11
C THR A 719 9.63 17.16 7.32
N ARG A 720 8.59 16.94 8.14
CA ARG A 720 8.63 16.14 9.38
C ARG A 720 9.79 16.49 10.31
N ILE A 721 10.17 17.77 10.35
CA ILE A 721 11.24 18.28 11.22
C ILE A 721 10.90 17.97 12.69
N ARG A 722 11.80 17.26 13.39
CA ARG A 722 11.67 16.84 14.81
C ARG A 722 10.41 16.00 15.11
N TRP A 723 9.82 15.32 14.12
CA TRP A 723 8.55 14.60 14.28
C TRP A 723 8.54 13.55 15.40
N GLY A 724 9.68 12.89 15.64
CA GLY A 724 9.86 11.86 16.66
C GLY A 724 10.50 12.34 17.97
N ALA A 725 10.78 13.64 18.12
CA ALA A 725 11.43 14.16 19.32
C ALA A 725 10.49 14.14 20.53
N SER A 726 10.97 13.65 21.68
CA SER A 726 10.16 13.48 22.90
C SER A 726 9.67 14.78 23.53
N ASN A 727 10.31 15.91 23.21
CA ASN A 727 9.99 17.25 23.68
C ASN A 727 9.22 18.08 22.63
N THR A 728 8.40 17.43 21.81
CA THR A 728 7.54 18.09 20.82
C THR A 728 6.08 17.66 21.00
N SER A 729 5.16 18.57 20.73
CA SER A 729 3.73 18.29 20.58
C SER A 729 3.24 19.07 19.37
N TYR A 730 2.85 18.32 18.35
CA TYR A 730 2.45 18.84 17.05
C TYR A 730 1.01 18.42 16.79
N VAL A 731 0.15 19.39 16.49
CA VAL A 731 -1.26 19.10 16.21
C VAL A 731 -1.42 18.09 15.06
N GLU A 732 -0.61 18.18 14.01
CA GLU A 732 -0.64 17.24 12.88
C GLU A 732 -0.31 15.79 13.28
N ARG A 733 0.50 15.59 14.33
CA ARG A 733 0.87 14.27 14.86
C ARG A 733 -0.12 13.81 15.91
N ASP A 734 -0.37 14.64 16.90
CA ASP A 734 -1.10 14.29 18.11
C ASP A 734 -2.61 14.19 17.82
N SER A 735 -3.13 14.96 16.85
CA SER A 735 -4.52 14.89 16.36
C SER A 735 -4.65 14.15 15.03
N ALA A 736 -3.66 13.34 14.62
CA ALA A 736 -3.64 12.67 13.32
C ALA A 736 -4.86 11.77 13.05
N ARG A 737 -5.41 11.12 14.09
CA ARG A 737 -6.65 10.33 13.98
C ARG A 737 -7.84 11.20 13.59
N ARG A 738 -8.00 12.36 14.25
CA ARG A 738 -9.04 13.34 13.94
C ARG A 738 -8.87 13.87 12.52
N LEU A 739 -7.68 14.39 12.19
CA LEU A 739 -7.39 15.03 10.91
C LEU A 739 -7.58 14.08 9.71
N ARG A 740 -7.29 12.79 9.86
CA ARG A 740 -7.49 11.80 8.79
C ARG A 740 -8.94 11.31 8.68
N GLY A 741 -9.72 11.37 9.76
CA GLY A 741 -11.11 10.89 9.80
C GLY A 741 -11.27 9.38 10.01
N TYR A 742 -10.17 8.64 10.18
CA TYR A 742 -10.18 7.21 10.45
C TYR A 742 -9.04 6.82 11.41
N ASP A 743 -9.19 5.67 12.06
CA ASP A 743 -8.23 5.10 13.00
C ASP A 743 -7.40 4.01 12.32
N ASP A 744 -6.09 4.23 12.25
CA ASP A 744 -5.11 3.29 11.70
C ASP A 744 -4.56 2.30 12.74
N ARG A 745 -4.98 2.43 14.02
CA ARG A 745 -4.69 1.51 15.14
C ARG A 745 -3.24 1.02 15.15
N PRO A 746 -2.25 1.92 15.26
CA PRO A 746 -0.85 1.53 15.22
C PRO A 746 -0.51 0.63 16.42
N THR A 747 0.08 -0.51 16.13
CA THR A 747 0.59 -1.47 17.12
C THR A 747 2.07 -1.70 16.90
N LEU A 748 2.88 -1.59 17.94
CA LEU A 748 4.29 -1.97 17.88
C LEU A 748 4.41 -3.48 17.98
N VAL A 749 5.07 -4.09 17.00
CA VAL A 749 5.31 -5.53 16.93
C VAL A 749 6.81 -5.75 16.84
N ASP A 750 7.33 -6.62 17.70
CA ASP A 750 8.71 -7.08 17.62
C ASP A 750 8.84 -8.08 16.47
N VAL A 751 9.67 -7.74 15.49
CA VAL A 751 9.93 -8.56 14.32
C VAL A 751 11.38 -9.04 14.39
N GLN A 752 11.55 -10.34 14.57
CA GLN A 752 12.87 -10.94 14.46
C GLN A 752 13.24 -11.12 12.99
N ASN A 753 14.46 -10.77 12.61
CA ASN A 753 15.03 -11.15 11.34
C ASN A 753 15.65 -12.56 11.48
N PRO A 754 15.07 -13.61 10.89
CA PRO A 754 15.57 -14.97 11.05
C PRO A 754 16.94 -15.22 10.39
N LYS A 755 17.40 -14.34 9.49
CA LYS A 755 18.75 -14.43 8.90
C LYS A 755 19.82 -13.82 9.81
N THR A 756 19.50 -12.74 10.53
CA THR A 756 20.48 -12.00 11.36
C THR A 756 20.29 -12.20 12.86
N GLY A 757 19.17 -12.80 13.27
CA GLY A 757 18.76 -12.95 14.68
C GLY A 757 18.31 -11.65 15.35
N LYS A 758 18.48 -10.49 14.71
CA LYS A 758 18.19 -9.17 15.27
C LYS A 758 16.69 -8.92 15.33
N THR A 759 16.21 -8.48 16.49
CA THR A 759 14.83 -8.02 16.69
C THR A 759 14.71 -6.54 16.40
N GLU A 760 13.76 -6.18 15.55
CA GLU A 760 13.44 -4.80 15.20
C GLU A 760 11.98 -4.50 15.56
N ARG A 761 11.74 -3.35 16.18
CA ARG A 761 10.37 -2.89 16.49
C ARG A 761 9.76 -2.24 15.25
N VAL A 762 8.71 -2.85 14.71
CA VAL A 762 8.02 -2.38 13.51
C VAL A 762 6.58 -2.03 13.87
N ILE A 763 6.06 -0.94 13.28
CA ILE A 763 4.66 -0.55 13.46
C ILE A 763 3.78 -1.32 12.47
N ARG A 764 2.73 -1.95 13.00
CA ARG A 764 1.64 -2.56 12.24
C ARG A 764 0.36 -1.73 12.39
N TYR A 765 -0.29 -1.46 11.27
CA TYR A 765 -1.53 -0.70 11.16
C TYR A 765 -2.70 -1.64 10.84
N ASP A 766 -3.92 -1.21 11.15
CA ASP A 766 -5.16 -1.91 10.81
C ASP A 766 -6.09 -0.96 10.04
N TYR A 767 -6.18 -1.17 8.73
CA TYR A 767 -6.98 -0.33 7.82
C TYR A 767 -8.37 -0.90 7.52
N ARG A 768 -8.88 -1.85 8.32
CA ARG A 768 -10.19 -2.47 8.08
C ARG A 768 -11.35 -1.47 8.08
N GLU A 769 -11.19 -0.34 8.74
CA GLU A 769 -12.17 0.75 8.74
C GLU A 769 -12.39 1.37 7.35
N LEU A 770 -11.39 1.30 6.46
CA LEU A 770 -11.45 1.86 5.11
C LEU A 770 -12.04 0.89 4.07
N VAL A 771 -12.29 -0.37 4.44
CA VAL A 771 -12.85 -1.38 3.54
C VAL A 771 -14.17 -0.95 2.88
N PRO A 772 -15.12 -0.26 3.57
CA PRO A 772 -16.33 0.24 2.91
C PRO A 772 -16.05 1.25 1.79
N LEU A 773 -15.06 2.12 1.96
CA LEU A 773 -14.66 3.09 0.93
C LEU A 773 -14.14 2.38 -0.31
N LEU A 774 -13.52 1.20 -0.15
CA LEU A 774 -13.07 0.40 -1.28
C LEU A 774 -14.22 -0.34 -1.97
N ARG A 775 -15.08 -1.01 -1.20
CA ARG A 775 -16.16 -1.85 -1.75
C ARG A 775 -17.28 -1.04 -2.40
N TYR A 776 -17.56 0.14 -1.87
CA TYR A 776 -18.64 1.02 -2.32
C TYR A 776 -18.09 2.34 -2.88
N ARG A 777 -16.86 2.34 -3.42
CA ARG A 777 -16.20 3.55 -3.97
C ARG A 777 -17.04 4.30 -5.03
N TYR A 778 -17.92 3.59 -5.73
CA TYR A 778 -18.82 4.14 -6.76
C TYR A 778 -20.25 4.40 -6.25
N ASP A 779 -20.51 4.19 -4.97
CA ASP A 779 -21.77 4.50 -4.28
C ASP A 779 -21.49 5.43 -3.08
N PRO A 780 -21.28 6.74 -3.34
CA PRO A 780 -20.90 7.68 -2.29
C PRO A 780 -22.00 7.91 -1.24
N GLN A 781 -23.25 7.54 -1.54
CA GLN A 781 -24.37 7.66 -0.60
C GLN A 781 -24.53 6.42 0.29
N ASN A 782 -23.72 5.38 0.08
CA ASN A 782 -23.76 4.19 0.91
C ASN A 782 -23.57 4.56 2.40
N PRO A 783 -24.44 4.08 3.32
CA PRO A 783 -24.33 4.43 4.74
C PRO A 783 -22.98 4.07 5.37
N ALA A 784 -22.31 3.02 4.88
CA ALA A 784 -20.99 2.62 5.38
C ALA A 784 -19.87 3.55 4.88
N VAL A 785 -20.00 4.12 3.69
CA VAL A 785 -19.09 5.14 3.14
C VAL A 785 -19.26 6.46 3.89
N ARG A 786 -20.51 6.92 4.01
CA ARG A 786 -20.89 8.13 4.75
C ARG A 786 -20.40 8.12 6.19
N ARG A 787 -20.48 6.97 6.88
CA ARG A 787 -19.95 6.81 8.24
C ARG A 787 -18.46 7.15 8.38
N VAL A 788 -17.66 6.97 7.32
CA VAL A 788 -16.22 7.30 7.34
C VAL A 788 -16.00 8.74 6.86
N LEU A 789 -16.62 9.15 5.74
CA LEU A 789 -16.38 10.46 5.12
C LEU A 789 -17.03 11.64 5.86
N ASP A 790 -18.18 11.42 6.50
CA ASP A 790 -18.93 12.47 7.22
C ASP A 790 -18.37 12.71 8.64
N ARG A 791 -17.32 11.98 9.04
CA ARG A 791 -16.67 12.22 10.33
C ARG A 791 -16.06 13.62 10.35
N PRO A 792 -16.26 14.37 11.45
CA PRO A 792 -15.60 15.65 11.60
C PRO A 792 -14.09 15.42 11.68
N ARG A 793 -13.36 16.17 10.85
CA ARG A 793 -11.90 16.04 10.66
C ARG A 793 -11.13 17.28 11.11
N ASP A 794 -11.80 18.42 11.15
CA ASP A 794 -11.17 19.69 11.49
C ASP A 794 -10.79 19.74 12.96
N VAL A 795 -9.76 20.54 13.24
CA VAL A 795 -9.25 20.81 14.59
C VAL A 795 -9.19 22.32 14.79
N ARG A 796 -9.60 22.81 15.97
CA ARG A 796 -9.57 24.22 16.33
C ARG A 796 -8.56 24.48 17.43
N MET A 797 -7.60 25.35 17.15
CA MET A 797 -6.61 25.81 18.12
C MET A 797 -7.13 26.97 18.97
N SER A 798 -6.52 27.16 20.14
CA SER A 798 -6.73 28.34 20.99
C SER A 798 -5.95 29.58 20.51
N ILE A 799 -4.96 29.37 19.64
CA ILE A 799 -4.07 30.39 19.10
C ILE A 799 -4.89 31.44 18.35
N ASP A 800 -4.59 32.71 18.58
CA ASP A 800 -5.04 33.81 17.74
C ASP A 800 -3.94 34.14 16.73
N ALA A 801 -4.17 33.86 15.44
CA ALA A 801 -3.16 34.06 14.41
C ALA A 801 -2.66 35.51 14.34
N ARG A 802 -3.56 36.47 14.60
CA ARG A 802 -3.24 37.91 14.58
C ARG A 802 -2.31 38.24 15.74
N LEU A 803 -2.59 37.73 16.94
CA LEU A 803 -1.71 37.91 18.08
C LEU A 803 -0.38 37.16 17.90
N GLN A 804 -0.39 35.94 17.37
CA GLN A 804 0.82 35.14 17.10
C GLN A 804 1.82 35.90 16.21
N VAL A 805 1.34 36.49 15.10
CA VAL A 805 2.16 37.31 14.20
C VAL A 805 2.69 38.55 14.94
N LYS A 806 1.83 39.27 15.67
CA LYS A 806 2.25 40.48 16.39
C LYS A 806 3.27 40.19 17.50
N VAL A 807 3.08 39.12 18.28
CA VAL A 807 4.03 38.70 19.31
C VAL A 807 5.38 38.34 18.69
N ALA A 808 5.39 37.71 17.52
CA ALA A 808 6.63 37.40 16.81
C ALA A 808 7.35 38.66 16.29
N GLU A 809 6.61 39.62 15.74
CA GLU A 809 7.17 40.91 15.35
C GLU A 809 7.78 41.65 16.56
N ILE A 810 7.03 41.75 17.66
CA ILE A 810 7.47 42.42 18.91
C ILE A 810 8.74 41.75 19.45
N LEU A 811 8.73 40.42 19.59
CA LEU A 811 9.88 39.69 20.11
C LEU A 811 11.11 39.83 19.19
N ARG A 812 10.94 39.73 17.87
CA ARG A 812 12.04 39.94 16.92
C ARG A 812 12.66 41.32 17.04
N ASN A 813 11.84 42.36 17.11
CA ASN A 813 12.31 43.74 17.25
C ASN A 813 13.06 43.92 18.58
N GLN A 814 12.54 43.33 19.66
CA GLN A 814 13.19 43.38 20.97
C GLN A 814 14.53 42.64 20.98
N LEU A 815 14.60 41.47 20.34
CA LEU A 815 15.85 40.71 20.18
C LEU A 815 16.90 41.51 19.41
N GLN A 816 16.51 42.15 18.30
CA GLN A 816 17.39 43.03 17.53
C GLN A 816 17.90 44.21 18.37
N GLN A 817 17.03 44.87 19.13
CA GLN A 817 17.43 45.97 20.03
C GLN A 817 18.39 45.49 21.14
N ALA A 818 18.17 44.28 21.67
CA ALA A 818 19.03 43.66 22.67
C ALA A 818 20.32 43.06 22.07
N LYS A 819 20.49 43.10 20.73
CA LYS A 819 21.57 42.44 19.99
C LYS A 819 21.66 40.94 20.30
N GLN A 820 20.50 40.29 20.42
CA GLN A 820 20.33 38.86 20.62
C GLN A 820 19.53 38.26 19.46
N ASP A 821 19.58 36.95 19.31
CA ASP A 821 18.87 36.19 18.27
C ASP A 821 17.95 35.10 18.83
N LYS A 822 18.01 34.85 20.14
CA LYS A 822 17.28 33.79 20.84
C LYS A 822 16.35 34.33 21.92
N GLY A 823 15.11 33.90 21.88
CA GLY A 823 14.11 34.29 22.87
C GLY A 823 12.79 33.58 22.67
N ALA A 824 11.88 33.80 23.60
CA ALA A 824 10.54 33.24 23.55
C ALA A 824 9.51 34.17 24.18
N ALA A 825 8.28 34.08 23.71
CA ALA A 825 7.14 34.77 24.30
C ALA A 825 5.93 33.85 24.30
N VAL A 826 5.20 33.85 25.42
CA VAL A 826 3.97 33.09 25.62
C VAL A 826 2.89 34.04 26.11
N VAL A 827 1.69 33.93 25.54
CA VAL A 827 0.50 34.67 25.96
C VAL A 827 -0.66 33.69 26.13
N MET A 828 -1.36 33.77 27.25
CA MET A 828 -2.50 32.91 27.56
C MET A 828 -3.64 33.65 28.24
N ASP A 829 -4.85 33.12 28.11
CA ASP A 829 -6.02 33.56 28.86
C ASP A 829 -5.99 32.92 30.26
N PRO A 830 -5.97 33.69 31.35
CA PRO A 830 -5.91 33.14 32.70
C PRO A 830 -7.14 32.35 33.13
N ALA A 831 -8.33 32.73 32.64
CA ALA A 831 -9.59 32.15 33.07
C ALA A 831 -9.84 30.80 32.39
N THR A 832 -9.60 30.75 31.07
CA THR A 832 -9.81 29.53 30.27
C THR A 832 -8.57 28.65 30.17
N GLY A 833 -7.39 29.24 30.36
CA GLY A 833 -6.11 28.61 30.07
C GLY A 833 -5.75 28.61 28.59
N ASP A 834 -6.52 29.23 27.69
CA ASP A 834 -6.23 29.22 26.25
C ASP A 834 -4.85 29.80 25.94
N LEU A 835 -4.01 29.03 25.24
CA LEU A 835 -2.78 29.56 24.69
C LEU A 835 -3.11 30.43 23.48
N LEU A 836 -2.91 31.73 23.59
CA LEU A 836 -3.24 32.70 22.56
C LEU A 836 -2.08 32.93 21.59
N ALA A 837 -0.85 32.86 22.09
CA ALA A 837 0.37 32.92 21.28
C ALA A 837 1.53 32.19 21.97
N ALA A 838 2.38 31.52 21.20
CA ALA A 838 3.65 30.96 21.65
C ALA A 838 4.68 31.07 20.53
N VAL A 839 5.71 31.87 20.74
CA VAL A 839 6.74 32.17 19.74
C VAL A 839 8.11 31.82 20.29
N SER A 840 8.92 31.16 19.46
CA SER A 840 10.32 30.81 19.73
C SER A 840 11.20 31.36 18.62
N PHE A 841 12.28 32.08 18.96
CA PHE A 841 13.31 32.50 18.01
C PHE A 841 14.66 31.79 18.32
N PRO A 842 15.48 31.49 17.30
CA PRO A 842 15.23 31.70 15.87
C PRO A 842 14.10 30.83 15.32
N LEU A 843 13.38 31.34 14.31
CA LEU A 843 12.36 30.57 13.62
C LEU A 843 13.01 29.45 12.79
N PRO A 844 12.41 28.26 12.72
CA PRO A 844 12.89 27.18 11.86
C PRO A 844 12.90 27.60 10.38
N VAL A 845 14.04 27.39 9.70
CA VAL A 845 14.16 27.64 8.26
C VAL A 845 13.52 26.49 7.49
N MET A 846 12.53 26.79 6.67
CA MET A 846 11.87 25.84 5.79
C MET A 846 12.56 25.88 4.42
N ASN A 847 13.54 25.01 4.17
CA ASN A 847 14.12 24.86 2.84
C ASN A 847 13.56 23.59 2.18
N PRO A 848 12.62 23.70 1.22
CA PRO A 848 12.07 22.54 0.52
C PRO A 848 13.05 21.90 -0.48
N ASP A 849 14.07 22.64 -0.94
CA ASP A 849 14.99 22.21 -2.01
C ASP A 849 16.41 21.88 -1.52
N GLY A 850 16.66 21.95 -0.21
CA GLY A 850 17.97 21.67 0.39
C GLY A 850 18.02 20.29 1.06
N PRO A 851 19.18 19.62 1.09
CA PRO A 851 19.37 18.50 2.02
C PRO A 851 19.06 18.96 3.45
N PRO A 852 18.56 18.07 4.34
CA PRO A 852 18.49 18.40 5.76
C PRO A 852 19.84 18.96 6.19
N PRO A 853 19.88 20.09 6.93
CA PRO A 853 21.14 20.76 7.19
C PRO A 853 22.11 19.78 7.85
N ASP A 854 23.20 19.44 7.15
CA ASP A 854 24.39 18.77 7.68
C ASP A 854 25.13 19.74 8.61
N GLN A 855 24.47 20.18 9.67
CA GLN A 855 25.06 21.01 10.71
C GLN A 855 25.12 20.24 12.03
N PRO A 856 26.23 20.37 12.78
CA PRO A 856 26.43 19.67 14.04
C PRO A 856 25.37 20.02 15.09
N ALA A 857 25.24 19.15 16.09
CA ALA A 857 24.17 19.00 17.08
C ALA A 857 23.93 20.16 18.08
N ASP A 858 24.21 21.41 17.71
CA ASP A 858 23.93 22.57 18.57
C ASP A 858 22.49 23.07 18.40
N LEU A 859 21.53 22.34 18.97
CA LEU A 859 20.09 22.65 19.17
C LEU A 859 19.56 23.97 18.56
N PRO A 860 19.52 24.15 17.22
CA PRO A 860 19.13 25.44 16.66
C PRO A 860 17.62 25.67 16.77
N PHE A 861 16.84 24.59 16.84
CA PHE A 861 15.39 24.59 16.80
C PHE A 861 14.84 23.89 18.04
N LEU A 862 14.82 24.60 19.17
CA LEU A 862 14.13 24.23 20.39
C LEU A 862 12.80 25.00 20.43
N ASP A 863 11.70 24.34 20.77
CA ASP A 863 10.48 25.05 21.16
C ASP A 863 10.70 25.67 22.55
N ARG A 864 11.33 26.85 22.52
CA ARG A 864 11.73 27.62 23.71
C ARG A 864 10.53 28.03 24.52
N ALA A 865 9.42 28.35 23.86
CA ALA A 865 8.20 28.82 24.48
C ALA A 865 7.54 27.77 25.39
N ARG A 866 7.36 26.54 24.92
CA ARG A 866 6.63 25.50 25.68
C ARG A 866 7.56 24.56 26.46
N TYR A 867 8.69 24.16 25.86
CA TYR A 867 9.52 23.07 26.38
C TYR A 867 10.96 23.46 26.73
N GLY A 868 11.43 24.65 26.32
CA GLY A 868 12.74 25.13 26.73
C GLY A 868 12.79 25.37 28.24
N LEU A 869 13.80 24.81 28.90
CA LEU A 869 13.98 24.91 30.35
C LEU A 869 15.12 25.87 30.66
N TYR A 870 14.81 26.90 31.45
CA TYR A 870 15.73 27.97 31.76
C TYR A 870 15.63 28.35 33.24
N PRO A 871 16.71 28.84 33.86
CA PRO A 871 16.60 29.40 35.20
C PRO A 871 15.66 30.62 35.19
N PRO A 872 14.60 30.64 36.01
CA PRO A 872 13.61 31.73 36.02
C PRO A 872 14.11 33.00 36.73
N GLY A 873 15.16 32.88 37.56
CA GLY A 873 15.68 33.98 38.36
C GLY A 873 14.59 34.65 39.21
N SER A 874 14.66 35.97 39.35
CA SER A 874 13.75 36.73 40.22
C SER A 874 12.25 36.61 39.89
N THR A 875 11.85 36.07 38.74
CA THR A 875 10.42 35.77 38.49
C THR A 875 9.90 34.65 39.41
N PHE A 876 10.77 33.73 39.85
CA PHE A 876 10.43 32.65 40.78
C PHE A 876 10.13 33.13 42.20
N LYS A 877 10.52 34.36 42.56
CA LYS A 877 10.13 34.97 43.86
C LYS A 877 8.61 35.05 44.02
N VAL A 878 7.87 35.13 42.92
CA VAL A 878 6.41 35.04 42.91
C VAL A 878 5.97 33.65 43.41
N VAL A 879 6.65 32.57 42.98
CA VAL A 879 6.39 31.20 43.45
C VAL A 879 6.77 31.02 44.92
N THR A 880 7.89 31.59 45.37
CA THR A 880 8.28 31.56 46.78
C THR A 880 7.30 32.33 47.66
N ALA A 881 6.79 33.48 47.18
CA ALA A 881 5.72 34.21 47.86
C ALA A 881 4.41 33.41 47.88
N MET A 882 4.05 32.72 46.79
CA MET A 882 2.91 31.79 46.78
C MET A 882 3.09 30.69 47.84
N ALA A 883 4.27 30.07 47.93
CA ALA A 883 4.55 29.03 48.91
C ALA A 883 4.47 29.55 50.35
N ALA A 884 4.94 30.76 50.60
CA ALA A 884 4.83 31.41 51.91
C ALA A 884 3.37 31.67 52.29
N LEU A 885 2.60 32.33 51.41
CA LEU A 885 1.19 32.66 51.67
C LEU A 885 0.30 31.43 51.75
N ARG A 886 0.61 30.38 50.99
CA ARG A 886 -0.07 29.08 51.07
C ARG A 886 0.20 28.36 52.39
N LYS A 887 1.41 28.50 52.94
CA LYS A 887 1.80 27.90 54.21
C LYS A 887 1.20 28.67 55.39
N ASP A 888 1.34 29.99 55.39
CA ASP A 888 0.88 30.88 56.45
C ASP A 888 0.74 32.31 55.89
N PRO A 889 -0.49 32.84 55.75
CA PRO A 889 -0.74 34.20 55.26
C PRO A 889 -0.05 35.29 56.08
N SER A 890 0.24 35.07 57.37
CA SER A 890 0.90 36.06 58.23
C SER A 890 2.34 36.35 57.81
N LEU A 891 2.97 35.45 57.04
CA LEU A 891 4.31 35.62 56.49
C LEU A 891 4.42 36.80 55.52
N VAL A 892 3.29 37.36 55.05
CA VAL A 892 3.27 38.61 54.28
C VAL A 892 3.93 39.78 55.03
N HIS A 893 3.79 39.81 56.36
CA HIS A 893 4.35 40.86 57.23
C HIS A 893 5.72 40.50 57.81
N LYS A 894 6.24 39.30 57.50
CA LYS A 894 7.53 38.85 58.01
C LYS A 894 8.64 39.68 57.41
N THR A 895 9.47 40.26 58.27
CA THR A 895 10.60 41.11 57.89
C THR A 895 11.94 40.39 58.04
N TYR A 896 12.89 40.69 57.16
CA TYR A 896 14.29 40.30 57.29
C TYR A 896 15.24 41.43 56.89
N GLU A 897 16.48 41.32 57.32
CA GLU A 897 17.51 42.30 57.02
C GLU A 897 18.18 42.05 55.66
N CYS A 898 18.41 43.12 54.93
CA CYS A 898 19.29 43.19 53.78
C CYS A 898 20.35 44.24 54.08
N ILE A 899 21.61 43.79 54.18
CA ILE A 899 22.74 44.54 54.72
C ILE A 899 23.80 44.79 53.64
N ARG A 900 24.79 45.62 53.98
CA ARG A 900 26.02 45.73 53.19
C ARG A 900 26.95 44.58 53.57
N LEU A 901 27.38 43.81 52.58
CA LEU A 901 28.31 42.70 52.74
C LEU A 901 29.76 43.22 52.82
N PRO A 902 30.70 42.41 53.35
CA PRO A 902 32.12 42.78 53.44
C PRO A 902 32.79 43.09 52.09
N ASP A 903 32.26 42.54 50.99
CA ASP A 903 32.72 42.82 49.62
C ASP A 903 32.09 44.09 49.01
N GLY A 904 31.39 44.89 49.82
CA GLY A 904 30.75 46.14 49.43
C GLY A 904 29.39 45.95 48.74
N ARG A 905 28.98 44.73 48.39
CA ARG A 905 27.70 44.46 47.72
C ARG A 905 26.52 44.41 48.69
N VAL A 906 25.32 44.57 48.15
CA VAL A 906 24.07 44.43 48.91
C VAL A 906 23.69 42.95 49.02
N GLY A 907 23.21 42.50 50.18
CA GLY A 907 22.81 41.11 50.38
C GLY A 907 22.66 40.70 51.85
N ASN A 908 22.78 39.41 52.15
CA ASN A 908 22.89 38.90 53.52
C ASN A 908 23.52 37.48 53.57
N PHE A 909 23.96 37.06 54.75
CA PHE A 909 24.35 35.68 55.06
C PHE A 909 23.15 34.88 55.56
N ILE A 910 23.13 33.59 55.22
CA ILE A 910 22.16 32.64 55.76
C ILE A 910 22.80 31.89 56.92
N LYS A 911 22.07 31.72 58.03
CA LYS A 911 22.55 31.03 59.23
C LYS A 911 23.05 29.63 58.87
N GLY A 912 24.32 29.36 59.17
CA GLY A 912 24.97 28.09 58.82
C GLY A 912 25.61 28.03 57.43
N SER A 913 25.65 29.14 56.69
CA SER A 913 26.35 29.27 55.40
C SER A 913 27.38 30.39 55.44
N ASN A 914 28.63 30.08 55.04
CA ASN A 914 29.68 31.07 54.88
C ASN A 914 29.64 31.78 53.51
N ARG A 915 28.75 31.35 52.61
CA ARG A 915 28.58 31.97 51.29
C ARG A 915 27.45 33.02 51.35
N PRO A 916 27.71 34.30 51.06
CA PRO A 916 26.68 35.32 51.09
C PRO A 916 25.71 35.17 49.91
N ILE A 917 24.46 35.56 50.14
CA ILE A 917 23.47 35.81 49.08
C ILE A 917 23.57 37.28 48.71
N ARG A 918 23.73 37.56 47.43
CA ARG A 918 23.89 38.93 46.91
C ARG A 918 22.63 39.36 46.17
N ASP A 919 22.27 40.63 46.32
CA ASP A 919 21.24 41.32 45.56
C ASP A 919 21.77 41.78 44.19
N ASP A 920 20.98 42.52 43.40
CA ASP A 920 21.38 42.92 42.05
C ASP A 920 22.68 43.74 42.08
N ILE A 921 23.49 43.66 41.02
CA ILE A 921 24.75 44.43 40.94
C ILE A 921 24.50 45.94 40.87
N GLN A 922 23.30 46.35 40.46
CA GLN A 922 22.88 47.76 40.42
C GLN A 922 22.50 48.32 41.79
N ASP A 923 22.29 47.48 42.80
CA ASP A 923 21.90 47.92 44.13
C ASP A 923 23.13 48.49 44.87
N GLN A 924 23.17 49.83 44.99
CA GLN A 924 24.29 50.56 45.61
C GLN A 924 24.14 50.73 47.13
N ALA A 925 22.93 50.59 47.66
CA ALA A 925 22.61 50.75 49.08
C ALA A 925 21.75 49.58 49.57
N PRO A 926 21.96 49.09 50.81
CA PRO A 926 21.17 48.00 51.35
C PRO A 926 19.69 48.34 51.42
N HIS A 927 18.84 47.35 51.19
CA HIS A 927 17.38 47.53 51.24
C HIS A 927 16.86 47.72 52.68
N GLY A 928 17.68 47.42 53.70
CA GLY A 928 17.35 47.54 55.11
C GLY A 928 16.45 46.40 55.60
N THR A 929 15.56 46.71 56.54
CA THR A 929 14.50 45.80 56.99
C THR A 929 13.40 45.72 55.92
N VAL A 930 13.21 44.54 55.33
CA VAL A 930 12.35 44.32 54.17
C VAL A 930 11.25 43.32 54.52
N ASP A 931 9.99 43.64 54.21
CA ASP A 931 8.83 42.73 54.24
C ASP A 931 8.53 42.12 52.86
N MET A 932 7.49 41.31 52.71
CA MET A 932 7.19 40.65 51.43
C MET A 932 6.85 41.65 50.32
N GLN A 933 6.08 42.69 50.64
CA GLN A 933 5.69 43.73 49.69
C GLN A 933 6.93 44.43 49.14
N ARG A 934 7.76 44.99 50.03
CA ARG A 934 8.99 45.67 49.64
C ARG A 934 9.94 44.71 48.94
N GLY A 935 10.05 43.46 49.43
CA GLY A 935 10.89 42.42 48.86
C GLY A 935 10.55 42.07 47.41
N ILE A 936 9.26 41.98 47.06
CA ILE A 936 8.81 41.81 45.67
C ILE A 936 9.12 43.05 44.84
N VAL A 937 8.82 44.25 45.35
CA VAL A 937 8.93 45.54 44.62
C VAL A 937 10.37 45.90 44.28
N VAL A 938 11.29 45.82 45.25
CA VAL A 938 12.73 46.04 45.02
C VAL A 938 13.45 44.77 44.57
N SER A 939 12.75 43.64 44.49
CA SER A 939 13.31 42.36 44.05
C SER A 939 14.50 41.89 44.92
N CYS A 940 14.37 41.92 46.24
CA CYS A 940 15.44 41.58 47.20
C CYS A 940 15.70 40.06 47.31
N ASN A 941 16.78 39.54 46.72
CA ASN A 941 17.32 38.18 46.87
C ASN A 941 17.55 37.80 48.34
N ALA A 942 18.15 38.70 49.13
CA ALA A 942 18.46 38.43 50.53
C ALA A 942 17.18 38.15 51.35
N TYR A 943 16.10 38.90 51.10
CA TYR A 943 14.80 38.68 51.72
C TYR A 943 14.25 37.29 51.37
N PHE A 944 14.20 36.94 50.08
CA PHE A 944 13.62 35.66 49.64
C PHE A 944 14.45 34.44 50.05
N ALA A 945 15.77 34.56 50.12
CA ALA A 945 16.62 33.49 50.64
C ALA A 945 16.36 33.23 52.13
N GLN A 946 16.15 34.28 52.93
CA GLN A 946 15.82 34.16 54.35
C GLN A 946 14.40 33.64 54.56
N LEU A 947 13.40 34.21 53.87
CA LEU A 947 12.01 33.74 53.91
C LEU A 947 11.91 32.26 53.55
N GLY A 948 12.52 31.88 52.43
CA GLY A 948 12.53 30.51 51.93
C GLY A 948 13.19 29.52 52.88
N THR A 949 14.31 29.92 53.51
CA THR A 949 15.10 29.03 54.38
C THR A 949 14.54 28.92 55.79
N TYR A 950 14.11 30.03 56.39
CA TYR A 950 13.76 30.08 57.81
C TYR A 950 12.29 29.79 58.07
N ASP A 951 11.39 30.30 57.22
CA ASP A 951 9.96 30.31 57.54
C ASP A 951 9.12 29.51 56.52
N VAL A 952 9.55 29.36 55.26
CA VAL A 952 8.84 28.50 54.28
C VAL A 952 9.30 27.05 54.36
N GLY A 953 10.59 26.79 54.14
CA GLY A 953 11.18 25.45 54.09
C GLY A 953 11.06 24.75 52.73
N ALA A 954 11.81 23.66 52.55
CA ALA A 954 11.90 22.97 51.25
C ALA A 954 10.61 22.27 50.82
N GLN A 955 9.85 21.68 51.75
CA GLN A 955 8.63 20.93 51.41
C GLN A 955 7.54 21.85 50.84
N PRO A 956 7.12 22.95 51.51
CA PRO A 956 6.06 23.82 50.96
C PRO A 956 6.46 24.52 49.65
N LEU A 957 7.75 24.87 49.50
CA LEU A 957 8.27 25.45 48.26
C LEU A 957 8.22 24.43 47.12
N TRP A 958 8.65 23.18 47.37
CA TRP A 958 8.58 22.11 46.37
C TRP A 958 7.13 21.77 46.02
N ASP A 959 6.22 21.64 47.00
CA ASP A 959 4.81 21.34 46.75
C ASP A 959 4.16 22.41 45.86
N THR A 960 4.46 23.68 46.11
CA THR A 960 3.93 24.81 45.32
C THR A 960 4.53 24.85 43.93
N ALA A 961 5.85 24.69 43.80
CA ALA A 961 6.51 24.66 42.50
C ALA A 961 6.05 23.44 41.66
N ASN A 962 5.87 22.28 42.29
CA ASN A 962 5.42 21.07 41.63
C ASN A 962 3.96 21.19 41.14
N ALA A 963 3.07 21.83 41.92
CA ALA A 963 1.72 22.18 41.47
C ALA A 963 1.76 23.07 40.21
N LEU A 964 2.72 24.00 40.14
CA LEU A 964 2.96 24.86 38.96
C LEU A 964 3.70 24.15 37.82
N GLY A 965 4.13 22.89 38.03
CA GLY A 965 4.91 22.09 37.07
C GLY A 965 6.39 22.49 36.95
N ILE A 966 6.92 23.28 37.89
CA ILE A 966 8.29 23.79 37.87
C ILE A 966 9.23 22.81 38.59
N VAL A 967 10.37 22.52 37.96
CA VAL A 967 11.42 21.67 38.53
C VAL A 967 12.33 22.53 39.39
N THR A 968 12.48 22.18 40.67
CA THR A 968 13.30 22.96 41.61
C THR A 968 14.62 22.30 41.98
N ALA A 969 14.76 21.00 41.66
CA ALA A 969 15.95 20.21 41.97
C ALA A 969 16.07 18.99 41.04
N SER A 970 17.26 18.38 40.97
CA SER A 970 17.48 17.09 40.29
C SER A 970 18.17 16.09 41.21
N PRO A 971 17.52 14.96 41.58
CA PRO A 971 16.12 14.60 41.30
C PRO A 971 15.13 15.57 41.97
N ASN A 972 13.94 15.75 41.37
CA ASN A 972 12.97 16.77 41.79
C ASN A 972 12.22 16.39 43.08
N THR A 973 12.88 16.57 44.22
CA THR A 973 12.35 16.23 45.55
C THR A 973 12.65 17.35 46.56
N ALA A 974 11.82 17.48 47.59
CA ALA A 974 12.04 18.44 48.68
C ALA A 974 13.37 18.21 49.42
N ALA A 975 13.77 16.95 49.61
CA ALA A 975 15.04 16.59 50.25
C ALA A 975 16.26 17.09 49.45
N GLN A 976 16.21 16.96 48.11
CA GLN A 976 17.26 17.48 47.25
C GLN A 976 17.22 19.02 47.19
N LEU A 977 16.03 19.62 47.09
CA LEU A 977 15.83 21.08 47.14
C LEU A 977 16.44 21.69 48.40
N LYS A 978 16.30 21.03 49.56
CA LYS A 978 16.84 21.50 50.85
C LYS A 978 18.33 21.84 50.79
N LYS A 979 19.12 21.14 49.96
CA LYS A 979 20.57 21.35 49.82
C LYS A 979 20.94 22.67 49.15
N SER A 980 20.03 23.28 48.39
CA SER A 980 20.22 24.55 47.69
C SER A 980 19.06 25.52 47.93
N LEU A 981 18.35 25.35 49.05
CA LEU A 981 17.12 26.07 49.36
C LEU A 981 17.29 27.59 49.34
N PRO A 982 18.36 28.18 49.90
CA PRO A 982 18.54 29.63 49.86
C PRO A 982 18.56 30.18 48.43
N GLN A 983 19.34 29.54 47.53
CA GLN A 983 19.47 29.94 46.12
C GLN A 983 18.18 29.69 45.34
N SER A 984 17.58 28.53 45.56
CA SER A 984 16.33 28.13 44.90
C SER A 984 15.16 29.05 45.25
N SER A 985 15.17 29.63 46.46
CA SER A 985 14.10 30.52 46.94
C SER A 985 14.00 31.85 46.18
N TYR A 986 15.03 32.23 45.41
CA TYR A 986 14.96 33.38 44.50
C TYR A 986 15.15 32.98 43.03
N GLY A 987 14.98 31.69 42.70
CA GLY A 987 14.97 31.17 41.33
C GLY A 987 16.34 30.86 40.74
N GLN A 988 17.35 30.64 41.59
CA GLN A 988 18.70 30.21 41.20
C GLN A 988 19.01 28.78 41.67
N GLY A 989 20.20 28.27 41.38
CA GLY A 989 20.60 26.90 41.76
C GLY A 989 20.15 25.88 40.71
N GLN A 990 19.26 24.95 41.09
CA GLN A 990 18.77 23.89 40.19
C GLN A 990 17.35 24.14 39.67
N VAL A 991 16.78 25.32 39.93
CA VAL A 991 15.43 25.69 39.50
C VAL A 991 15.43 25.97 38.00
N VAL A 992 14.57 25.28 37.26
CA VAL A 992 14.36 25.52 35.82
C VAL A 992 12.87 25.52 35.49
N ALA A 993 12.47 26.45 34.62
CA ALA A 993 11.10 26.59 34.14
C ALA A 993 11.06 26.97 32.67
N SER A 994 9.98 26.61 31.98
CA SER A 994 9.69 27.11 30.64
C SER A 994 8.93 28.43 30.65
N PRO A 995 9.03 29.25 29.59
CA PRO A 995 8.21 30.45 29.45
C PRO A 995 6.72 30.18 29.60
N PHE A 996 6.23 29.05 29.09
CA PHE A 996 4.85 28.61 29.30
C PHE A 996 4.52 28.37 30.78
N GLN A 997 5.38 27.68 31.52
CA GLN A 997 5.19 27.48 32.97
C GLN A 997 5.19 28.82 33.71
N MET A 998 6.07 29.73 33.33
CA MET A 998 6.16 31.06 33.94
C MET A 998 4.97 31.98 33.56
N ALA A 999 4.39 31.83 32.36
CA ALA A 999 3.13 32.47 32.00
C ALA A 999 1.97 31.92 32.84
N ARG A 1000 1.96 30.62 33.14
CA ARG A 1000 0.99 30.00 34.05
C ARG A 1000 1.11 30.54 35.48
N VAL A 1001 2.32 30.82 35.98
CA VAL A 1001 2.50 31.49 37.28
C VAL A 1001 1.76 32.83 37.31
N ALA A 1002 1.95 33.66 36.28
CA ALA A 1002 1.22 34.93 36.16
C ALA A 1002 -0.29 34.72 36.00
N ALA A 1003 -0.71 33.71 35.23
CA ALA A 1003 -2.11 33.34 35.07
C ALA A 1003 -2.77 32.92 36.38
N THR A 1004 -2.08 32.15 37.23
CA THR A 1004 -2.56 31.76 38.57
C THR A 1004 -2.87 32.98 39.42
N VAL A 1005 -2.00 33.99 39.43
CA VAL A 1005 -2.27 35.24 40.16
C VAL A 1005 -3.46 35.99 39.57
N ALA A 1006 -3.51 36.08 38.23
CA ALA A 1006 -4.58 36.77 37.50
C ALA A 1006 -5.96 36.11 37.66
N ASN A 1007 -5.99 34.79 37.90
CA ASN A 1007 -7.18 33.97 38.05
C ASN A 1007 -7.48 33.65 39.53
N GLY A 1008 -7.17 34.57 40.44
CA GLY A 1008 -7.55 34.47 41.85
C GLY A 1008 -6.93 33.28 42.60
N GLY A 1009 -5.74 32.84 42.18
CA GLY A 1009 -5.01 31.73 42.80
C GLY A 1009 -5.27 30.36 42.17
N ALA A 1010 -6.19 30.26 41.20
CA ALA A 1010 -6.46 29.03 40.46
C ALA A 1010 -5.59 28.93 39.19
N MET A 1011 -4.67 27.97 39.16
CA MET A 1011 -3.74 27.75 38.05
C MET A 1011 -4.44 27.02 36.89
N PRO A 1012 -4.52 27.63 35.69
CA PRO A 1012 -5.01 26.92 34.50
C PRO A 1012 -4.00 25.88 34.01
N GLN A 1013 -4.50 24.83 33.35
CA GLN A 1013 -3.65 23.78 32.76
C GLN A 1013 -2.97 24.23 31.48
N GLY A 1014 -3.52 25.24 30.79
CA GLY A 1014 -3.06 25.67 29.47
C GLY A 1014 -3.66 24.81 28.37
N ARG A 1015 -4.46 25.37 27.48
CA ARG A 1015 -5.20 24.66 26.44
C ARG A 1015 -4.65 25.05 25.08
N TRP A 1016 -4.31 24.07 24.24
CA TRP A 1016 -3.83 24.29 22.86
C TRP A 1016 -4.94 24.17 21.82
N LEU A 1017 -5.90 23.29 22.09
CA LEU A 1017 -7.04 22.96 21.23
C LEU A 1017 -8.33 23.31 21.98
N THR A 1018 -9.30 23.91 21.29
CA THR A 1018 -10.55 24.37 21.91
C THR A 1018 -11.70 23.38 21.74
N ASP A 1019 -11.52 22.35 20.92
CA ASP A 1019 -12.50 21.31 20.62
C ASP A 1019 -12.37 20.06 21.51
N GLU A 1020 -13.19 19.03 21.23
CA GLU A 1020 -13.25 17.78 21.98
C GLU A 1020 -11.97 16.94 21.91
N THR A 1021 -11.02 17.27 21.03
CA THR A 1021 -9.75 16.54 20.90
C THR A 1021 -8.66 17.05 21.85
N ASN A 1022 -8.93 18.12 22.60
CA ASN A 1022 -8.03 18.61 23.61
C ASN A 1022 -7.86 17.61 24.76
N THR A 1023 -6.64 17.20 25.06
CA THR A 1023 -6.33 16.33 26.21
C THR A 1023 -6.18 17.11 27.53
N ARG A 1024 -6.09 18.44 27.47
CA ARG A 1024 -5.88 19.32 28.64
C ARG A 1024 -7.21 19.89 29.13
N THR A 1025 -8.09 19.01 29.63
CA THR A 1025 -9.47 19.32 30.06
C THR A 1025 -9.63 19.39 31.58
N THR A 1026 -8.56 19.17 32.35
CA THR A 1026 -8.60 19.24 33.81
C THR A 1026 -8.93 20.65 34.30
N THR A 1027 -9.76 20.73 35.33
CA THR A 1027 -10.13 21.99 35.99
C THR A 1027 -8.89 22.68 36.55
N ALA A 1028 -8.93 24.01 36.62
CA ALA A 1028 -7.84 24.78 37.22
C ALA A 1028 -7.56 24.31 38.66
N GLU A 1029 -6.27 24.15 38.99
CA GLU A 1029 -5.84 23.69 40.31
C GLU A 1029 -5.70 24.90 41.23
N THR A 1030 -6.31 24.87 42.41
CA THR A 1030 -6.18 25.98 43.37
C THR A 1030 -4.82 25.93 44.05
N VAL A 1031 -3.96 26.91 43.76
CA VAL A 1031 -2.60 27.04 44.33
C VAL A 1031 -2.58 28.04 45.48
N LEU A 1032 -3.35 29.12 45.38
CA LEU A 1032 -3.50 30.16 46.39
C LEU A 1032 -4.96 30.43 46.70
N ALA A 1033 -5.24 30.91 47.91
CA ALA A 1033 -6.51 31.51 48.24
C ALA A 1033 -6.69 32.86 47.50
N PRO A 1034 -7.94 33.27 47.15
CA PRO A 1034 -8.19 34.48 46.37
C PRO A 1034 -7.65 35.79 46.98
N ASP A 1035 -7.69 35.92 48.30
CA ASP A 1035 -7.17 37.06 49.07
C ASP A 1035 -5.63 37.13 49.00
N ALA A 1036 -4.96 35.99 49.14
CA ALA A 1036 -3.51 35.88 48.97
C ALA A 1036 -3.10 36.20 47.52
N ALA A 1037 -3.87 35.74 46.52
CA ALA A 1037 -3.64 36.07 45.12
C ALA A 1037 -3.82 37.56 44.84
N GLN A 1038 -4.85 38.20 45.41
CA GLN A 1038 -5.07 39.65 45.29
C GLN A 1038 -3.95 40.46 45.95
N THR A 1039 -3.46 40.01 47.10
CA THR A 1039 -2.31 40.62 47.79
C THR A 1039 -1.06 40.54 46.93
N LEU A 1040 -0.74 39.36 46.39
CA LEU A 1040 0.40 39.18 45.50
C LEU A 1040 0.25 39.98 44.18
N ALA A 1041 -0.96 40.07 43.64
CA ALA A 1041 -1.27 40.90 42.47
C ALA A 1041 -0.97 42.39 42.73
N LYS A 1042 -1.30 42.90 43.92
CA LYS A 1042 -0.95 44.27 44.33
C LYS A 1042 0.56 44.48 44.33
N PHE A 1043 1.32 43.54 44.89
CA PHE A 1043 2.79 43.64 44.91
C PHE A 1043 3.37 43.61 43.49
N MET A 1044 2.87 42.72 42.62
CA MET A 1044 3.23 42.69 41.20
C MET A 1044 2.85 43.97 40.44
N ARG A 1045 1.75 44.64 40.83
CA ARG A 1045 1.41 45.97 40.29
C ARG A 1045 2.43 47.02 40.72
N GLU A 1046 2.83 47.02 41.98
CA GLU A 1046 3.81 47.97 42.52
C GLU A 1046 5.21 47.79 41.93
N VAL A 1047 5.58 46.57 41.52
CA VAL A 1047 6.80 46.34 40.71
C VAL A 1047 6.78 47.13 39.42
N VAL A 1048 5.61 47.24 38.76
CA VAL A 1048 5.45 47.98 37.51
C VAL A 1048 5.33 49.48 37.75
N THR A 1049 4.69 49.95 38.82
CA THR A 1049 4.52 51.40 39.05
C THR A 1049 5.72 52.05 39.72
N SER A 1050 6.46 51.31 40.55
CA SER A 1050 7.49 51.87 41.42
C SER A 1050 8.76 51.02 41.54
N GLY A 1051 8.76 49.79 41.03
CA GLY A 1051 9.88 48.85 41.13
C GLY A 1051 10.68 48.66 39.85
N THR A 1052 11.18 47.43 39.65
CA THR A 1052 12.04 47.04 38.53
C THR A 1052 11.32 46.92 37.18
N GLY A 1053 9.98 46.90 37.17
CA GLY A 1053 9.14 46.69 35.99
C GLY A 1053 8.62 47.98 35.33
N ARG A 1054 9.12 49.16 35.69
CA ARG A 1054 8.59 50.48 35.26
C ARG A 1054 8.40 50.64 33.76
N ARG A 1055 9.25 50.01 32.94
CA ARG A 1055 9.11 50.07 31.48
C ARG A 1055 7.84 49.39 30.96
N ALA A 1056 7.21 48.51 31.74
CA ALA A 1056 5.91 47.95 31.39
C ALA A 1056 4.72 48.87 31.72
N ALA A 1057 4.93 49.98 32.44
CA ALA A 1057 3.88 50.90 32.82
C ALA A 1057 3.32 51.72 31.64
N VAL A 1058 4.02 51.74 30.50
CA VAL A 1058 3.61 52.45 29.27
C VAL A 1058 2.51 51.73 28.48
N ALA A 1059 2.08 50.55 28.94
CA ALA A 1059 0.95 49.85 28.33
C ALA A 1059 -0.35 50.65 28.52
N GLY A 1060 -1.25 50.58 27.54
CA GLY A 1060 -2.53 51.31 27.54
C GLY A 1060 -3.53 50.86 28.61
N VAL A 1061 -3.20 49.82 29.37
CA VAL A 1061 -3.97 49.33 30.52
C VAL A 1061 -3.04 48.97 31.68
N ALA A 1062 -3.57 48.90 32.90
CA ALA A 1062 -2.77 48.59 34.08
C ALA A 1062 -2.17 47.17 34.02
N VAL A 1063 -0.84 47.06 34.08
CA VAL A 1063 -0.12 45.77 34.12
C VAL A 1063 0.32 45.46 35.56
N ALA A 1064 0.23 44.18 35.95
CA ALA A 1064 0.90 43.63 37.12
C ALA A 1064 1.93 42.59 36.66
N GLY A 1065 3.18 42.68 37.13
CA GLY A 1065 4.24 41.80 36.64
C GLY A 1065 5.46 41.71 37.53
N LYS A 1066 6.42 40.87 37.12
CA LYS A 1066 7.71 40.71 37.78
C LYS A 1066 8.81 40.51 36.74
N THR A 1067 9.90 41.29 36.87
CA THR A 1067 11.11 41.09 36.08
C THR A 1067 11.99 40.00 36.70
N GLY A 1068 12.76 39.31 35.85
CA GLY A 1068 13.79 38.37 36.26
C GLY A 1068 15.10 38.60 35.52
N THR A 1069 16.19 38.39 36.25
CA THR A 1069 17.54 38.28 35.72
C THR A 1069 18.08 36.98 36.27
N ALA A 1070 18.43 36.04 35.38
CA ALA A 1070 18.93 34.72 35.77
C ALA A 1070 20.40 34.58 35.33
N GLU A 1071 21.29 34.59 36.30
CA GLU A 1071 22.74 34.42 36.12
C GLU A 1071 23.07 33.01 35.63
N LEU A 1072 23.98 32.91 34.66
CA LEU A 1072 24.53 31.66 34.15
C LEU A 1072 25.98 31.51 34.63
N ALA A 1073 26.46 30.27 34.75
CA ALA A 1073 27.84 30.01 35.13
C ALA A 1073 28.85 30.56 34.11
N ASP A 1074 28.55 30.38 32.81
CA ASP A 1074 29.48 30.65 31.71
C ASP A 1074 28.92 31.62 30.65
N GLY A 1075 28.09 32.60 31.03
CA GLY A 1075 27.54 33.54 30.05
C GLY A 1075 26.69 34.68 30.62
N PRO A 1076 26.21 35.59 29.75
CA PRO A 1076 25.33 36.68 30.15
C PRO A 1076 24.01 36.16 30.73
N SER A 1077 23.41 36.94 31.63
CA SER A 1077 22.16 36.53 32.27
C SER A 1077 20.99 36.48 31.29
N HIS A 1078 20.04 35.57 31.53
CA HIS A 1078 18.75 35.57 30.84
C HIS A 1078 17.83 36.66 31.40
N ALA A 1079 17.16 37.37 30.49
CA ALA A 1079 16.23 38.44 30.82
C ALA A 1079 14.78 37.93 30.74
N TRP A 1080 14.05 38.07 31.84
CA TRP A 1080 12.68 37.60 31.99
C TRP A 1080 11.71 38.73 32.35
N PHE A 1081 10.48 38.61 31.87
CA PHE A 1081 9.34 39.36 32.40
C PHE A 1081 8.08 38.52 32.33
N ILE A 1082 7.42 38.34 33.48
CA ILE A 1082 6.09 37.72 33.56
C ILE A 1082 5.08 38.75 34.02
N GLY A 1083 3.84 38.62 33.59
CA GLY A 1083 2.78 39.50 34.07
C GLY A 1083 1.41 39.17 33.51
N TYR A 1084 0.44 39.96 33.94
CA TYR A 1084 -0.90 39.91 33.41
C TYR A 1084 -1.48 41.33 33.28
N ALA A 1085 -2.47 41.46 32.42
CA ALA A 1085 -3.20 42.70 32.21
C ALA A 1085 -4.67 42.41 31.81
N PRO A 1086 -5.63 43.27 32.20
CA PRO A 1086 -5.45 44.40 33.10
C PRO A 1086 -5.42 43.96 34.58
N TYR A 1087 -4.73 44.75 35.40
CA TYR A 1087 -4.79 44.71 36.86
C TYR A 1087 -6.09 45.37 37.34
N GLY A 1088 -6.79 44.71 38.26
CA GLY A 1088 -8.10 45.13 38.76
C GLY A 1088 -9.27 44.35 38.13
N PRO A 1089 -10.52 44.76 38.39
CA PRO A 1089 -11.70 44.21 37.71
C PRO A 1089 -11.55 44.33 36.20
N ALA A 1090 -11.92 43.29 35.47
CA ALA A 1090 -11.77 43.21 34.02
C ALA A 1090 -12.71 42.13 33.47
N ALA A 1091 -13.28 42.35 32.29
CA ALA A 1091 -14.06 41.32 31.59
C ALA A 1091 -13.15 40.27 30.94
N ARG A 1092 -11.98 40.69 30.43
CA ARG A 1092 -10.98 39.79 29.80
C ARG A 1092 -9.56 40.18 30.19
N ARG A 1093 -8.78 39.17 30.57
CA ARG A 1093 -7.37 39.30 30.95
C ARG A 1093 -6.49 38.45 30.03
N ILE A 1094 -5.24 38.84 29.90
CA ILE A 1094 -4.16 37.98 29.41
C ILE A 1094 -3.09 37.85 30.50
N ALA A 1095 -2.45 36.69 30.56
CA ALA A 1095 -1.17 36.48 31.24
C ALA A 1095 -0.10 36.16 30.21
N PHE A 1096 1.13 36.57 30.47
CA PHE A 1096 2.21 36.41 29.52
C PHE A 1096 3.57 36.20 30.21
N SER A 1097 4.51 35.69 29.44
CA SER A 1097 5.90 35.52 29.80
C SER A 1097 6.78 35.84 28.60
N VAL A 1098 7.83 36.62 28.81
CA VAL A 1098 8.84 36.98 27.81
C VAL A 1098 10.22 36.58 28.33
N LEU A 1099 10.97 35.88 27.50
CA LEU A 1099 12.36 35.48 27.71
C LEU A 1099 13.22 36.00 26.57
N VAL A 1100 14.31 36.69 26.92
CA VAL A 1100 15.41 37.00 26.02
C VAL A 1100 16.66 36.31 26.54
N GLU A 1101 17.16 35.33 25.79
CA GLU A 1101 18.40 34.65 26.16
C GLU A 1101 19.56 35.65 26.11
N ASN A 1102 20.47 35.58 27.09
CA ASN A 1102 21.61 36.49 27.23
C ASN A 1102 21.24 38.00 27.21
N GLY A 1103 19.99 38.36 27.51
CA GLY A 1103 19.50 39.75 27.49
C GLY A 1103 19.97 40.63 28.64
N VAL A 1104 20.77 40.09 29.57
CA VAL A 1104 21.37 40.74 30.74
C VAL A 1104 20.36 41.22 31.79
N TYR A 1105 19.38 42.06 31.44
CA TYR A 1105 18.46 42.65 32.42
C TYR A 1105 16.99 42.60 31.98
N GLY A 1106 16.15 41.91 32.76
CA GLY A 1106 14.73 41.72 32.47
C GLY A 1106 13.93 43.02 32.27
N GLY A 1107 14.23 44.06 33.06
CA GLY A 1107 13.51 45.33 32.99
C GLY A 1107 13.78 46.14 31.72
N THR A 1108 14.91 45.91 31.03
CA THR A 1108 15.27 46.63 29.81
C THR A 1108 15.09 45.80 28.55
N ALA A 1109 15.26 44.48 28.62
CA ALA A 1109 15.19 43.58 27.48
C ALA A 1109 13.87 42.80 27.35
N ALA A 1110 13.12 42.55 28.44
CA ALA A 1110 11.89 41.75 28.39
C ALA A 1110 10.62 42.55 28.74
N ALA A 1111 10.70 43.48 29.69
CA ALA A 1111 9.55 44.28 30.12
C ALA A 1111 8.93 45.17 29.02
N PRO A 1112 9.70 45.83 28.14
CA PRO A 1112 9.13 46.61 27.04
C PRO A 1112 8.31 45.74 26.07
N ALA A 1113 8.82 44.55 25.72
CA ALA A 1113 8.09 43.60 24.88
C ALA A 1113 6.76 43.17 25.53
N GLY A 1114 6.75 42.96 26.85
CA GLY A 1114 5.52 42.70 27.59
C GLY A 1114 4.48 43.82 27.47
N ALA A 1115 4.91 45.08 27.52
CA ALA A 1115 4.02 46.23 27.32
C ALA A 1115 3.42 46.26 25.91
N GLU A 1116 4.25 46.01 24.90
CA GLU A 1116 3.80 45.97 23.50
C GLU A 1116 2.84 44.81 23.24
N ILE A 1117 3.07 43.64 23.86
CA ILE A 1117 2.15 42.49 23.80
C ILE A 1117 0.78 42.85 24.38
N VAL A 1118 0.75 43.53 25.53
CA VAL A 1118 -0.50 44.00 26.14
C VAL A 1118 -1.22 44.99 25.22
N ASN A 1119 -0.49 45.93 24.61
CA ASN A 1119 -1.05 46.89 23.66
C ASN A 1119 -1.61 46.21 22.40
N ALA A 1120 -0.93 45.19 21.87
CA ALA A 1120 -1.40 44.40 20.75
C ALA A 1120 -2.68 43.63 21.11
N ALA A 1121 -2.70 42.98 22.27
CA ALA A 1121 -3.87 42.25 22.75
C ALA A 1121 -5.08 43.16 23.02
N LEU A 1122 -4.85 44.38 23.54
CA LEU A 1122 -5.89 45.40 23.72
C LEU A 1122 -6.50 45.81 22.37
N LYS A 1123 -5.66 46.11 21.37
CA LYS A 1123 -6.14 46.46 20.01
C LYS A 1123 -6.93 45.33 19.35
N LEU A 1124 -6.58 44.08 19.64
CA LEU A 1124 -7.27 42.89 19.12
C LEU A 1124 -8.53 42.50 19.94
N GLY A 1125 -8.87 43.23 21.00
CA GLY A 1125 -10.03 42.93 21.86
C GLY A 1125 -9.87 41.67 22.73
N LEU A 1126 -8.62 41.21 22.92
CA LEU A 1126 -8.28 40.09 23.79
C LEU A 1126 -8.12 40.53 25.26
N VAL A 1127 -7.99 41.84 25.48
CA VAL A 1127 -8.03 42.50 26.79
C VAL A 1127 -9.22 43.46 26.81
N GLN A 1128 -10.04 43.39 27.87
CA GLN A 1128 -11.18 44.27 28.08
C GLN A 1128 -11.16 44.74 29.55
N PRO A 1129 -10.64 45.96 29.81
CA PRO A 1129 -10.55 46.54 31.15
C PRO A 1129 -11.90 46.90 31.75
#